data_AF-A0A972XI37-F1
#
_entry.id   AF-A0A972XI37-F1
#
_cell.length_a   1.000
_cell.length_b   1.000
_cell.length_c   1.000
_cell.angle_alpha   90.00
_cell.angle_beta   90.00
_cell.angle_gamma   90.00
#
_symmetry.space_group_name_H-M   'P 1'
#
loop_
_entity.id
_entity.type
_entity.pdbx_description
1 polymer ?
#
loop_
_entity_poly.entity_id
_entity_poly.type
_entity_poly.pdbx_seq_one_letter_code
_entity_poly.pdbx_strand_id
1 'polypeptide(L)'
;MTDGRTILFVHGKGGFESRQSWLNPLNAGLAGLDYPIIGAHGDRIIEADYLVALLEGAEGTTPAIEWAEPEPRIRHANWADYLVRREALAEVIERSRNTPGPLHAGLVSDTPLPNAIAGTMEAVATYRGSSRHRHAAWRAVLGCLPETGRITVVAHSLGSILMIDILTRLPPGLQIDLLLTIGSPMGVKALRAHHHGVDTTAGFPSDRVLSWLNVYDPGDIITIGRGASPFFKAALDAPINTGASHSLTGYMSHPLVAAAVGFTMFGDPTEQGSLGVPSRRLDPRWDPLLLRFAYTQQLWATCDTGKWGFRRNLDAARRVLARRTIDDIRRRHEAMPEDIREFSPLHPSRTPTEGDLLIHAARLVRGQMSDAQLVVAGVDFLLAPAVAPFDLDIAGSHAHLALEALFEQVRRPSSGHSGPELAQAVIAAVKESKAVLQESGFRWGPVLITAGIGLLAATGVGLAIAVPVGLAGAAAIASTLATFGPGGMVGGIATLTALTGAASVMTGVGVAVELSPQDPRYELVREAMATQLADQTATQLRTSVAGILAVLFAQRRLGLDSDAGSIEALLLRTESLVEHELGLHAEIAPGRPGTKAWIAKAKVISRALASIELHAGEFDPAFVQRAVIQREIEAD
;
A
#
# COMPACT_ATOMS: atom_id res chain seq x y z
N MET A 1 8.68 21.39 -27.43
CA MET A 1 7.78 22.55 -27.31
C MET A 1 6.94 22.29 -26.09
N THR A 2 7.13 23.04 -25.01
CA THR A 2 6.34 22.88 -23.77
C THR A 2 5.00 23.57 -23.99
N ASP A 3 3.93 22.80 -24.13
CA ASP A 3 2.57 23.35 -24.12
C ASP A 3 2.39 24.16 -22.83
N GLY A 4 1.94 25.41 -22.96
CA GLY A 4 1.67 26.29 -21.80
C GLY A 4 0.61 25.65 -20.91
N ARG A 5 0.87 25.61 -19.59
CA ARG A 5 -0.04 24.97 -18.63
C ARG A 5 -1.17 25.92 -18.26
N THR A 6 -2.33 25.39 -17.88
CA THR A 6 -3.47 26.23 -17.45
C THR A 6 -3.74 26.04 -15.97
N ILE A 7 -3.87 27.15 -15.24
CA ILE A 7 -4.32 27.17 -13.85
C ILE A 7 -5.54 28.08 -13.70
N LEU A 8 -6.55 27.62 -12.96
CA LEU A 8 -7.75 28.37 -12.60
C LEU A 8 -7.77 28.62 -11.10
N PHE A 9 -7.98 29.87 -10.72
CA PHE A 9 -8.34 30.25 -9.36
C PHE A 9 -9.82 30.60 -9.25
N VAL A 10 -10.51 29.98 -8.30
CA VAL A 10 -11.92 30.23 -7.96
C VAL A 10 -11.98 30.79 -6.55
N HIS A 11 -12.27 32.09 -6.45
CA HIS A 11 -12.17 32.84 -5.21
C HIS A 11 -13.23 32.45 -4.17
N GLY A 12 -13.03 32.87 -2.91
CA GLY A 12 -14.01 32.69 -1.85
C GLY A 12 -15.13 33.75 -1.85
N LYS A 13 -15.88 33.84 -0.75
CA LYS A 13 -16.94 34.85 -0.59
C LYS A 13 -16.45 36.31 -0.58
N GLY A 14 -15.14 36.53 -0.41
CA GLY A 14 -14.52 37.86 -0.38
C GLY A 14 -14.48 38.55 -1.74
N GLY A 15 -14.81 37.82 -2.82
CA GLY A 15 -14.78 38.32 -4.19
C GLY A 15 -13.40 38.23 -4.81
N PHE A 16 -13.20 38.96 -5.91
CA PHE A 16 -11.94 38.99 -6.64
C PHE A 16 -10.79 39.48 -5.74
N GLU A 17 -9.85 38.58 -5.43
CA GLU A 17 -8.58 38.94 -4.82
C GLU A 17 -7.55 39.22 -5.91
N SER A 18 -6.63 40.16 -5.68
CA SER A 18 -5.60 40.47 -6.68
C SER A 18 -4.79 39.22 -7.02
N ARG A 19 -4.42 39.02 -8.29
CA ARG A 19 -3.60 37.86 -8.70
C ARG A 19 -2.38 37.61 -7.82
N GLN A 20 -1.75 38.69 -7.39
CA GLN A 20 -0.57 38.66 -6.54
C GLN A 20 -0.83 38.04 -5.15
N SER A 21 -2.04 38.18 -4.61
CA SER A 21 -2.40 37.71 -3.26
C SER A 21 -2.35 36.19 -3.09
N TRP A 22 -2.58 35.44 -4.17
CA TRP A 22 -2.59 33.97 -4.17
C TRP A 22 -1.41 33.40 -4.96
N LEU A 23 -1.03 34.04 -6.07
CA LEU A 23 0.01 33.53 -6.93
C LEU A 23 1.42 33.78 -6.38
N ASN A 24 1.67 34.93 -5.73
CA ASN A 24 2.98 35.21 -5.15
C ASN A 24 3.36 34.22 -4.04
N PRO A 25 2.52 33.97 -3.01
CA PRO A 25 2.87 32.99 -1.98
C PRO A 25 3.04 31.57 -2.54
N LEU A 26 2.22 31.18 -3.53
CA LEU A 26 2.35 29.90 -4.22
C LEU A 26 3.69 29.80 -4.96
N ASN A 27 4.03 30.80 -5.78
CA ASN A 27 5.28 30.85 -6.53
C ASN A 27 6.51 30.90 -5.61
N ALA A 28 6.42 31.57 -4.46
CA ALA A 28 7.48 31.54 -3.45
C ALA A 28 7.68 30.12 -2.89
N GLY A 29 6.60 29.41 -2.61
CA GLY A 29 6.66 28.01 -2.18
C GLY A 29 7.19 27.07 -3.27
N LEU A 30 6.75 27.26 -4.54
CA LEU A 30 7.25 26.49 -5.69
C LEU A 30 8.75 26.67 -5.87
N ALA A 31 9.23 27.92 -5.85
CA ALA A 31 10.64 28.23 -5.96
C ALA A 31 11.46 27.63 -4.80
N GLY A 32 10.91 27.64 -3.58
CA GLY A 32 11.54 27.00 -2.41
C GLY A 32 11.63 25.47 -2.48
N LEU A 33 10.90 24.84 -3.40
CA LEU A 33 10.90 23.40 -3.67
C LEU A 33 11.53 23.06 -5.04
N ASP A 34 12.30 24.00 -5.61
CA ASP A 34 12.96 23.88 -6.92
C ASP A 34 12.01 23.61 -8.11
N TYR A 35 10.73 23.96 -7.98
CA TYR A 35 9.80 23.94 -9.09
C TYR A 35 9.87 25.24 -9.91
N PRO A 36 9.55 25.19 -11.22
CA PRO A 36 9.30 26.39 -12.00
C PRO A 36 8.18 27.25 -11.40
N ILE A 37 8.32 28.58 -11.48
CA ILE A 37 7.25 29.50 -11.10
C ILE A 37 6.19 29.59 -12.20
N ILE A 38 4.93 29.73 -11.80
CA ILE A 38 3.81 29.84 -12.72
C ILE A 38 3.78 31.25 -13.32
N GLY A 39 3.63 31.32 -14.64
CA GLY A 39 3.54 32.58 -15.41
C GLY A 39 4.84 33.00 -16.10
N ALA A 40 5.95 32.29 -15.89
CA ALA A 40 7.22 32.54 -16.58
C ALA A 40 7.29 31.92 -17.99
N HIS A 41 6.50 30.89 -18.28
CA HIS A 41 6.63 30.05 -19.49
C HIS A 41 5.40 30.05 -20.42
N GLY A 42 4.64 31.16 -20.45
CA GLY A 42 3.43 31.23 -21.27
C GLY A 42 2.24 30.45 -20.70
N ASP A 43 2.26 30.18 -19.38
CA ASP A 43 1.16 29.56 -18.67
C ASP A 43 -0.09 30.45 -18.71
N ARG A 44 -1.26 29.84 -18.91
CA ARG A 44 -2.55 30.52 -18.90
C ARG A 44 -3.09 30.54 -17.47
N ILE A 45 -3.19 31.74 -16.90
CA ILE A 45 -3.76 31.97 -15.56
C ILE A 45 -5.18 32.51 -15.72
N ILE A 46 -6.17 31.77 -15.21
CA ILE A 46 -7.60 32.11 -15.26
C ILE A 46 -8.07 32.42 -13.84
N GLU A 47 -8.84 33.49 -13.68
CA GLU A 47 -9.45 33.89 -12.41
C GLU A 47 -10.94 34.01 -12.63
N ALA A 48 -11.72 33.15 -11.97
CA ALA A 48 -13.17 33.15 -12.12
C ALA A 48 -13.81 34.10 -11.11
N ASP A 49 -14.37 35.20 -11.60
CA ASP A 49 -15.25 36.06 -10.80
C ASP A 49 -16.71 35.61 -10.94
N TYR A 50 -17.26 35.07 -9.86
CA TYR A 50 -18.65 34.62 -9.81
C TYR A 50 -19.49 35.38 -8.79
N LEU A 51 -18.89 36.23 -7.94
CA LEU A 51 -19.60 36.78 -6.78
C LEU A 51 -20.68 37.76 -7.20
N VAL A 52 -20.39 38.62 -8.19
CA VAL A 52 -21.38 39.55 -8.75
C VAL A 52 -22.57 38.77 -9.32
N ALA A 53 -22.29 37.77 -10.16
CA ALA A 53 -23.33 36.91 -10.73
C ALA A 53 -24.13 36.16 -9.65
N LEU A 54 -23.49 35.75 -8.56
CA LEU A 54 -24.13 35.10 -7.42
C LEU A 54 -25.04 36.05 -6.65
N LEU A 55 -24.64 37.31 -6.44
CA LEU A 55 -25.40 38.27 -5.62
C LEU A 55 -26.54 38.91 -6.41
N GLU A 56 -26.31 39.29 -7.66
CA GLU A 56 -27.34 39.93 -8.50
C GLU A 56 -28.34 38.92 -9.04
N GLY A 57 -27.86 37.71 -9.35
CA GLY A 57 -28.63 36.68 -10.01
C GLY A 57 -29.04 37.05 -11.44
N ALA A 58 -29.08 36.06 -12.33
CA ALA A 58 -29.48 36.27 -13.72
C ALA A 58 -30.53 35.25 -14.15
N GLU A 59 -31.50 35.69 -14.95
CA GLU A 59 -32.35 34.76 -15.69
C GLU A 59 -31.49 33.94 -16.67
N GLY A 60 -31.80 32.66 -16.79
CA GLY A 60 -31.06 31.75 -17.63
C GLY A 60 -31.28 30.30 -17.24
N THR A 61 -31.05 29.41 -18.19
CA THR A 61 -31.21 27.98 -18.00
C THR A 61 -30.19 27.42 -17.02
N THR A 62 -30.56 26.36 -16.32
CA THR A 62 -29.62 25.55 -15.53
C THR A 62 -28.55 25.00 -16.47
N PRO A 63 -27.25 25.18 -16.18
CA PRO A 63 -26.19 24.56 -16.96
C PRO A 63 -26.39 23.04 -17.06
N ALA A 64 -26.28 22.51 -18.27
CA ALA A 64 -26.53 21.11 -18.58
C ALA A 64 -25.49 20.20 -17.92
N ILE A 65 -25.89 18.96 -17.64
CA ILE A 65 -24.97 17.90 -17.24
C ILE A 65 -24.33 17.38 -18.51
N GLU A 66 -23.04 17.65 -18.66
CA GLU A 66 -22.22 17.26 -19.82
C GLU A 66 -21.50 15.93 -19.61
N TRP A 67 -21.42 15.45 -18.36
CA TRP A 67 -20.82 14.17 -18.02
C TRP A 67 -21.89 13.07 -18.01
N ALA A 68 -21.70 12.08 -18.89
CA ALA A 68 -22.41 10.83 -18.84
C ALA A 68 -21.58 9.81 -18.07
N GLU A 69 -22.21 9.10 -17.13
CA GLU A 69 -21.53 8.05 -16.38
C GLU A 69 -21.05 6.96 -17.35
N PRO A 70 -19.75 6.62 -17.37
CA PRO A 70 -19.25 5.56 -18.22
C PRO A 70 -19.84 4.20 -17.81
N GLU A 71 -19.83 3.25 -18.76
CA GLU A 71 -20.18 1.86 -18.47
C GLU A 71 -19.42 1.33 -17.23
N PRO A 72 -20.02 0.45 -16.40
CA PRO A 72 -19.44 0.03 -15.13
C PRO A 72 -17.97 -0.43 -15.21
N ARG A 73 -17.59 -1.11 -16.30
CA ARG A 73 -16.22 -1.58 -16.55
C ARG A 73 -15.23 -0.43 -16.78
N ILE A 74 -15.63 0.57 -17.57
CA ILE A 74 -14.83 1.77 -17.87
C ILE A 74 -14.76 2.64 -16.62
N ARG A 75 -15.88 2.84 -15.92
CA ARG A 75 -15.91 3.57 -14.64
C ARG A 75 -14.96 2.97 -13.61
N HIS A 76 -14.96 1.63 -13.47
CA HIS A 76 -14.02 0.95 -12.57
C HIS A 76 -12.56 1.12 -13.02
N ALA A 77 -12.29 1.30 -14.33
CA ALA A 77 -10.97 1.63 -14.86
C ALA A 77 -10.52 3.02 -14.42
N ASN A 78 -11.34 4.01 -14.71
CA ASN A 78 -11.06 5.41 -14.44
C ASN A 78 -10.85 5.61 -12.94
N TRP A 79 -11.65 4.93 -12.11
CA TRP A 79 -11.48 4.96 -10.66
C TRP A 79 -10.18 4.31 -10.18
N ALA A 80 -9.74 3.19 -10.77
CA ALA A 80 -8.46 2.58 -10.42
C ALA A 80 -7.28 3.51 -10.75
N ASP A 81 -7.28 4.10 -11.95
CA ASP A 81 -6.26 5.07 -12.36
C ASP A 81 -6.27 6.32 -11.48
N TYR A 82 -7.46 6.79 -11.08
CA TYR A 82 -7.65 7.88 -10.13
C TYR A 82 -7.00 7.57 -8.77
N LEU A 83 -7.22 6.36 -8.23
CA LEU A 83 -6.61 5.95 -6.96
C LEU A 83 -5.09 5.89 -7.03
N VAL A 84 -4.50 5.46 -8.15
CA VAL A 84 -3.04 5.47 -8.36
C VAL A 84 -2.50 6.89 -8.32
N ARG A 85 -3.15 7.85 -9.02
CA ARG A 85 -2.75 9.26 -8.99
C ARG A 85 -2.91 9.89 -7.61
N ARG A 86 -3.99 9.56 -6.91
CA ARG A 86 -4.25 10.04 -5.55
C ARG A 86 -3.20 9.55 -4.56
N GLU A 87 -2.73 8.31 -4.70
CA GLU A 87 -1.65 7.77 -3.87
C GLU A 87 -0.34 8.52 -4.10
N ALA A 88 0.04 8.73 -5.37
CA ALA A 88 1.24 9.51 -5.69
C ALA A 88 1.19 10.93 -5.09
N LEU A 89 0.02 11.55 -5.10
CA LEU A 89 -0.20 12.85 -4.47
C LEU A 89 -0.12 12.78 -2.93
N ALA A 90 -0.63 11.71 -2.31
CA ALA A 90 -0.53 11.49 -0.87
C ALA A 90 0.93 11.37 -0.40
N GLU A 91 1.78 10.70 -1.18
CA GLU A 91 3.22 10.59 -0.89
C GLU A 91 3.94 11.94 -0.96
N VAL A 92 3.63 12.77 -1.96
CA VAL A 92 4.13 14.15 -2.06
C VAL A 92 3.74 14.96 -0.82
N ILE A 93 2.50 14.80 -0.38
CA ILE A 93 1.99 15.48 0.81
C ILE A 93 2.74 15.02 2.07
N GLU A 94 2.87 13.70 2.29
CA GLU A 94 3.62 13.18 3.45
C GLU A 94 5.07 13.67 3.47
N ARG A 95 5.76 13.71 2.32
CA ARG A 95 7.11 14.30 2.20
C ARG A 95 7.14 15.75 2.67
N SER A 96 6.13 16.54 2.30
CA SER A 96 6.03 17.95 2.68
C SER A 96 5.70 18.19 4.18
N ARG A 97 5.18 17.18 4.89
CA ARG A 97 4.83 17.28 6.33
C ARG A 97 6.04 17.27 7.26
N ASN A 98 7.22 16.87 6.80
CA ASN A 98 8.45 16.84 7.62
C ASN A 98 9.03 18.24 7.97
N THR A 99 8.25 19.30 7.78
CA THR A 99 8.57 20.65 8.24
C THR A 99 7.93 20.86 9.61
N PRO A 100 8.67 21.22 10.69
CA PRO A 100 8.13 21.21 12.04
C PRO A 100 6.94 22.16 12.20
N GLY A 101 5.74 21.59 12.37
CA GLY A 101 4.53 22.30 12.76
C GLY A 101 3.97 21.67 14.03
N PRO A 102 3.42 22.45 14.99
CA PRO A 102 2.82 21.88 16.19
C PRO A 102 1.66 20.97 15.82
N LEU A 103 1.75 19.68 16.20
CA LEU A 103 0.60 18.78 16.21
C LEU A 103 -0.40 19.28 17.25
N HIS A 104 -1.55 19.76 16.80
CA HIS A 104 -2.74 19.88 17.65
C HIS A 104 -3.80 18.92 17.11
N ALA A 105 -3.97 17.79 17.79
CA ALA A 105 -5.20 17.02 17.76
C ALA A 105 -6.27 17.83 18.51
N GLY A 106 -6.87 18.81 17.84
CA GLY A 106 -7.90 19.69 18.37
C GLY A 106 -9.30 19.10 18.18
N LEU A 107 -10.03 18.99 19.28
CA LEU A 107 -11.37 18.44 19.44
C LEU A 107 -12.38 18.83 18.34
N VAL A 108 -13.10 17.80 17.85
CA VAL A 108 -14.34 17.91 17.10
C VAL A 108 -15.36 18.68 17.94
N SER A 109 -15.73 19.88 17.50
CA SER A 109 -16.83 20.64 18.09
C SER A 109 -18.08 20.48 17.24
N ASP A 110 -19.07 19.73 17.72
CA ASP A 110 -20.45 19.74 17.18
C ASP A 110 -21.24 20.99 17.64
N THR A 111 -20.56 22.12 17.87
CA THR A 111 -21.27 23.34 18.28
C THR A 111 -22.13 23.89 17.13
N PRO A 112 -23.35 24.41 17.42
CA PRO A 112 -24.24 25.02 16.41
C PRO A 112 -23.69 26.29 15.73
N LEU A 113 -22.57 26.82 16.22
CA LEU A 113 -21.97 28.11 15.84
C LEU A 113 -21.68 28.26 14.32
N PRO A 114 -21.20 27.25 13.59
CA PRO A 114 -20.87 27.38 12.16
C PRO A 114 -22.10 27.53 11.25
N ASN A 115 -23.22 26.89 11.59
CA ASN A 115 -24.48 27.05 10.84
C ASN A 115 -25.04 28.48 10.99
N ALA A 116 -24.83 29.11 12.16
CA ALA A 116 -25.22 30.49 12.42
C ALA A 116 -24.32 31.50 11.66
N ILE A 117 -23.02 31.23 11.56
CA ILE A 117 -22.06 32.05 10.78
C ILE A 117 -22.32 31.90 9.27
N ALA A 118 -22.59 30.69 8.77
CA ALA A 118 -22.94 30.46 7.38
C ALA A 118 -24.31 31.07 6.99
N GLY A 119 -25.22 31.23 7.95
CA GLY A 119 -26.52 31.87 7.74
C GLY A 119 -26.48 33.41 7.78
N THR A 120 -25.41 34.01 8.29
CA THR A 120 -25.25 35.47 8.42
C THR A 120 -24.42 36.10 7.30
N MET A 121 -23.82 35.28 6.42
CA MET A 121 -23.06 35.75 5.26
C MET A 121 -23.94 35.73 4.01
N GLU A 122 -24.22 36.91 3.45
CA GLU A 122 -25.13 37.11 2.32
C GLU A 122 -24.84 36.17 1.14
N ALA A 123 -23.60 36.11 0.64
CA ALA A 123 -23.24 35.23 -0.47
C ALA A 123 -23.51 33.74 -0.19
N VAL A 124 -23.27 33.29 1.04
CA VAL A 124 -23.48 31.89 1.47
C VAL A 124 -24.97 31.60 1.61
N ALA A 125 -25.73 32.53 2.18
CA ALA A 125 -27.18 32.46 2.28
C ALA A 125 -27.84 32.46 0.89
N THR A 126 -27.39 33.32 -0.02
CA THR A 126 -27.87 33.40 -1.41
C THR A 126 -27.58 32.14 -2.19
N TYR A 127 -26.36 31.60 -2.08
CA TYR A 127 -25.99 30.32 -2.70
C TYR A 127 -26.92 29.19 -2.23
N ARG A 128 -27.17 29.07 -0.92
CA ARG A 128 -28.08 28.04 -0.38
C ARG A 128 -29.53 28.28 -0.78
N GLY A 129 -29.99 29.52 -0.70
CA GLY A 129 -31.40 29.89 -0.77
C GLY A 129 -31.97 29.99 -2.18
N SER A 130 -31.14 30.14 -3.22
CA SER A 130 -31.66 30.43 -4.56
C SER A 130 -30.93 29.73 -5.71
N SER A 131 -31.64 28.82 -6.38
CA SER A 131 -31.13 28.13 -7.59
C SER A 131 -30.82 29.10 -8.73
N ARG A 132 -31.61 30.18 -8.90
CA ARG A 132 -31.34 31.22 -9.92
C ARG A 132 -29.96 31.84 -9.73
N HIS A 133 -29.64 32.22 -8.50
CA HIS A 133 -28.38 32.86 -8.15
C HIS A 133 -27.21 31.88 -8.23
N ARG A 134 -27.38 30.64 -7.75
CA ARG A 134 -26.36 29.59 -7.95
C ARG A 134 -26.07 29.33 -9.42
N HIS A 135 -27.09 29.19 -10.25
CA HIS A 135 -26.88 28.91 -11.67
C HIS A 135 -26.21 30.08 -12.39
N ALA A 136 -26.45 31.32 -11.97
CA ALA A 136 -25.71 32.48 -12.46
C ALA A 136 -24.21 32.39 -12.11
N ALA A 137 -23.89 32.03 -10.87
CA ALA A 137 -22.51 31.76 -10.45
C ALA A 137 -21.87 30.61 -11.24
N TRP A 138 -22.60 29.50 -11.45
CA TRP A 138 -22.12 28.37 -12.27
C TRP A 138 -21.81 28.80 -13.70
N ARG A 139 -22.69 29.58 -14.34
CA ARG A 139 -22.45 30.10 -15.69
C ARG A 139 -21.24 31.03 -15.75
N ALA A 140 -21.03 31.86 -14.74
CA ALA A 140 -19.85 32.74 -14.67
C ALA A 140 -18.54 31.94 -14.64
N VAL A 141 -18.47 30.90 -13.80
CA VAL A 141 -17.28 30.04 -13.75
C VAL A 141 -17.14 29.21 -15.03
N LEU A 142 -18.20 28.55 -15.50
CA LEU A 142 -18.14 27.75 -16.73
C LEU A 142 -17.72 28.59 -17.96
N GLY A 143 -18.19 29.84 -18.05
CA GLY A 143 -17.88 30.74 -19.17
C GLY A 143 -16.43 31.20 -19.26
N CYS A 144 -15.62 31.02 -18.21
CA CYS A 144 -14.19 31.33 -18.24
C CYS A 144 -13.29 30.10 -18.51
N LEU A 145 -13.86 28.89 -18.48
CA LEU A 145 -13.12 27.65 -18.71
C LEU A 145 -12.76 27.47 -20.19
N PRO A 146 -11.63 26.83 -20.49
CA PRO A 146 -11.37 26.36 -21.85
C PRO A 146 -12.28 25.18 -22.22
N GLU A 147 -12.68 25.11 -23.49
CA GLU A 147 -13.55 24.03 -24.01
C GLU A 147 -12.86 22.65 -24.01
N THR A 148 -11.54 22.63 -24.14
CA THR A 148 -10.72 21.41 -24.17
C THR A 148 -9.38 21.63 -23.47
N GLY A 149 -8.73 20.54 -23.07
CA GLY A 149 -7.37 20.55 -22.53
C GLY A 149 -7.30 20.12 -21.08
N ARG A 150 -6.21 20.47 -20.41
CA ARG A 150 -5.92 20.09 -19.03
C ARG A 150 -5.71 21.31 -18.15
N ILE A 151 -6.27 21.28 -16.94
CA ILE A 151 -6.25 22.43 -16.03
C ILE A 151 -5.99 22.01 -14.58
N THR A 152 -5.23 22.84 -13.85
CA THR A 152 -5.15 22.77 -12.38
C THR A 152 -6.13 23.79 -11.80
N VAL A 153 -6.98 23.37 -10.87
CA VAL A 153 -7.98 24.24 -10.22
C VAL A 153 -7.63 24.44 -8.76
N VAL A 154 -7.58 25.69 -8.33
CA VAL A 154 -7.49 26.09 -6.92
C VAL A 154 -8.77 26.79 -6.54
N ALA A 155 -9.54 26.20 -5.63
CA ALA A 155 -10.82 26.73 -5.18
C ALA A 155 -10.78 27.02 -3.68
N HIS A 156 -11.14 28.25 -3.29
CA HIS A 156 -11.06 28.69 -1.90
C HIS A 156 -12.46 28.88 -1.29
N SER A 157 -12.65 28.41 -0.06
CA SER A 157 -13.86 28.69 0.73
C SER A 157 -15.14 28.32 -0.05
N LEU A 158 -16.08 29.25 -0.24
CA LEU A 158 -17.31 29.05 -1.02
C LEU A 158 -17.05 28.59 -2.47
N GLY A 159 -15.93 28.99 -3.08
CA GLY A 159 -15.54 28.55 -4.42
C GLY A 159 -15.33 27.05 -4.51
N SER A 160 -14.92 26.39 -3.42
CA SER A 160 -14.80 24.93 -3.34
C SER A 160 -16.16 24.24 -3.53
N ILE A 161 -17.20 24.75 -2.88
CA ILE A 161 -18.57 24.23 -2.99
C ILE A 161 -19.09 24.38 -4.41
N LEU A 162 -18.86 25.56 -5.01
CA LEU A 162 -19.24 25.84 -6.39
C LEU A 162 -18.56 24.88 -7.36
N MET A 163 -17.23 24.68 -7.23
CA MET A 163 -16.51 23.80 -8.14
C MET A 163 -17.02 22.36 -8.11
N ILE A 164 -17.37 21.85 -6.93
CA ILE A 164 -17.93 20.50 -6.78
C ILE A 164 -19.28 20.39 -7.49
N ASP A 165 -20.13 21.41 -7.39
CA ASP A 165 -21.46 21.43 -8.01
C ASP A 165 -21.42 21.40 -9.55
N ILE A 166 -20.32 21.86 -10.15
CA ILE A 166 -20.16 21.93 -11.60
C ILE A 166 -19.29 20.82 -12.20
N LEU A 167 -18.76 19.87 -11.42
CA LEU A 167 -17.86 18.82 -11.95
C LEU A 167 -18.49 17.98 -13.07
N THR A 168 -19.79 17.69 -12.97
CA THR A 168 -20.53 16.95 -14.02
C THR A 168 -20.99 17.83 -15.18
N ARG A 169 -20.69 19.13 -15.14
CA ARG A 169 -21.10 20.17 -16.09
C ARG A 169 -19.91 20.83 -16.80
N LEU A 170 -18.70 20.32 -16.55
CA LEU A 170 -17.49 20.78 -17.22
C LEU A 170 -17.59 20.49 -18.73
N PRO A 171 -16.96 21.34 -19.57
CA PRO A 171 -16.85 21.08 -21.00
C PRO A 171 -16.38 19.64 -21.28
N PRO A 172 -16.98 18.91 -22.24
CA PRO A 172 -16.70 17.48 -22.44
C PRO A 172 -15.22 17.13 -22.68
N GLY A 173 -14.45 18.04 -23.29
CA GLY A 173 -13.03 17.85 -23.58
C GLY A 173 -12.07 18.38 -22.52
N LEU A 174 -12.57 18.88 -21.39
CA LEU A 174 -11.76 19.45 -20.31
C LEU A 174 -11.49 18.40 -19.21
N GLN A 175 -10.21 18.27 -18.84
CA GLN A 175 -9.78 17.47 -17.71
C GLN A 175 -9.12 18.35 -16.64
N ILE A 176 -9.49 18.12 -15.38
CA ILE A 176 -8.87 18.70 -14.20
C ILE A 176 -7.75 17.76 -13.73
N ASP A 177 -6.50 18.18 -13.83
CA ASP A 177 -5.35 17.43 -13.34
C ASP A 177 -5.34 17.35 -11.81
N LEU A 178 -5.62 18.48 -11.17
CA LEU A 178 -5.75 18.63 -9.73
C LEU A 178 -6.89 19.59 -9.42
N LEU A 179 -7.88 19.11 -8.66
CA LEU A 179 -8.81 19.95 -7.92
C LEU A 179 -8.22 20.17 -6.52
N LEU A 180 -7.71 21.36 -6.25
CA LEU A 180 -7.23 21.77 -4.93
C LEU A 180 -8.32 22.62 -4.26
N THR A 181 -8.93 22.11 -3.20
CA THR A 181 -9.87 22.87 -2.37
C THR A 181 -9.16 23.32 -1.08
N ILE A 182 -9.25 24.61 -0.75
CA ILE A 182 -8.59 25.20 0.43
C ILE A 182 -9.60 25.93 1.31
N GLY A 183 -9.52 25.73 2.62
CA GLY A 183 -10.46 26.34 3.58
C GLY A 183 -11.92 26.00 3.28
N SER A 184 -12.20 24.78 2.80
CA SER A 184 -13.52 24.43 2.30
C SER A 184 -14.54 24.17 3.42
N PRO A 185 -15.76 24.76 3.40
CA PRO A 185 -16.80 24.52 4.42
C PRO A 185 -17.59 23.22 4.20
N MET A 186 -17.03 22.23 3.49
CA MET A 186 -17.73 20.99 3.08
C MET A 186 -18.22 20.12 4.26
N GLY A 187 -17.63 20.28 5.43
CA GLY A 187 -18.12 19.66 6.67
C GLY A 187 -19.52 20.11 7.05
N VAL A 188 -19.93 21.32 6.65
CA VAL A 188 -21.21 21.94 6.99
C VAL A 188 -22.35 21.33 6.19
N LYS A 189 -23.18 20.51 6.85
CA LYS A 189 -24.31 19.79 6.24
C LYS A 189 -25.22 20.70 5.41
N ALA A 190 -25.46 21.93 5.86
CA ALA A 190 -26.38 22.86 5.21
C ALA A 190 -25.84 23.42 3.87
N LEU A 191 -24.52 23.42 3.69
CA LEU A 191 -23.87 23.72 2.40
C LEU A 191 -23.77 22.47 1.54
N ARG A 192 -23.68 21.29 2.18
CA ARG A 192 -23.63 20.00 1.50
C ARG A 192 -24.98 19.53 0.94
N ALA A 193 -26.09 19.99 1.50
CA ALA A 193 -27.45 19.45 1.25
C ALA A 193 -27.94 19.56 -0.21
N HIS A 194 -27.23 20.28 -1.08
CA HIS A 194 -27.59 20.47 -2.49
C HIS A 194 -26.76 19.63 -3.46
N HIS A 195 -25.78 18.85 -3.00
CA HIS A 195 -24.94 18.00 -3.85
C HIS A 195 -25.64 16.68 -4.20
N HIS A 196 -26.55 16.71 -5.16
CA HIS A 196 -27.14 15.50 -5.72
C HIS A 196 -26.15 14.88 -6.73
N GLY A 197 -25.32 13.93 -6.30
CA GLY A 197 -24.67 12.96 -7.20
C GLY A 197 -23.16 12.70 -7.02
N VAL A 198 -22.38 13.61 -6.44
CA VAL A 198 -20.89 13.51 -6.43
C VAL A 198 -20.32 12.86 -5.15
N ASP A 199 -21.18 12.53 -4.18
CA ASP A 199 -20.84 11.96 -2.87
C ASP A 199 -20.48 10.46 -2.91
N THR A 200 -20.87 9.77 -3.98
CA THR A 200 -20.56 8.34 -4.20
C THR A 200 -19.53 8.15 -5.31
N THR A 201 -18.88 6.97 -5.31
CA THR A 201 -18.07 6.54 -6.47
C THR A 201 -18.90 6.47 -7.77
N ALA A 202 -20.23 6.36 -7.66
CA ALA A 202 -21.15 6.25 -8.79
C ALA A 202 -21.62 7.61 -9.35
N GLY A 203 -21.03 8.74 -8.93
CA GLY A 203 -21.27 10.02 -9.61
C GLY A 203 -20.12 11.03 -9.53
N PHE A 204 -18.92 10.55 -9.15
CA PHE A 204 -17.70 11.33 -9.30
C PHE A 204 -17.07 11.10 -10.68
N PRO A 205 -16.85 12.15 -11.49
CA PRO A 205 -16.31 12.03 -12.85
C PRO A 205 -14.79 11.79 -12.85
N SER A 206 -14.35 10.60 -12.39
CA SER A 206 -12.93 10.21 -12.27
C SER A 206 -12.13 10.19 -13.58
N ASP A 207 -12.80 10.22 -14.72
CA ASP A 207 -12.23 10.40 -16.06
C ASP A 207 -11.96 11.86 -16.43
N ARG A 208 -12.63 12.79 -15.76
CA ARG A 208 -12.47 14.24 -15.96
C ARG A 208 -11.70 14.90 -14.83
N VAL A 209 -11.82 14.41 -13.60
CA VAL A 209 -11.07 14.91 -12.44
C VAL A 209 -10.07 13.86 -12.02
N LEU A 210 -8.80 14.09 -12.34
CA LEU A 210 -7.74 13.09 -12.22
C LEU A 210 -7.16 13.00 -10.80
N SER A 211 -7.28 14.06 -10.01
CA SER A 211 -6.96 14.07 -8.58
C SER A 211 -7.73 15.16 -7.84
N TRP A 212 -8.02 14.94 -6.55
CA TRP A 212 -8.63 15.94 -5.67
C TRP A 212 -7.93 15.96 -4.31
N LEU A 213 -7.32 17.09 -3.99
CA LEU A 213 -6.75 17.40 -2.68
C LEU A 213 -7.58 18.47 -1.97
N ASN A 214 -7.99 18.18 -0.74
CA ASN A 214 -8.62 19.14 0.16
C ASN A 214 -7.67 19.49 1.31
N VAL A 215 -7.29 20.75 1.40
CA VAL A 215 -6.41 21.29 2.44
C VAL A 215 -7.24 22.13 3.41
N TYR A 216 -7.13 21.84 4.71
CA TYR A 216 -7.90 22.51 5.75
C TYR A 216 -7.06 22.69 7.01
N ASP A 217 -7.31 23.74 7.77
CA ASP A 217 -6.78 23.90 9.14
C ASP A 217 -7.83 23.42 10.16
N PRO A 218 -7.52 22.47 11.06
CA PRO A 218 -8.40 22.05 12.15
C PRO A 218 -8.97 23.20 13.02
N GLY A 219 -8.23 24.31 13.15
CA GLY A 219 -8.62 25.53 13.84
C GLY A 219 -9.41 26.54 12.98
N ASP A 220 -9.51 26.33 11.67
CA ASP A 220 -10.31 27.18 10.79
C ASP A 220 -11.80 26.92 11.02
N ILE A 221 -12.47 27.87 11.68
CA ILE A 221 -13.88 27.80 12.07
C ILE A 221 -14.84 27.60 10.88
N ILE A 222 -14.44 27.99 9.66
CA ILE A 222 -15.27 27.85 8.46
C ILE A 222 -15.26 26.39 7.98
N THR A 223 -14.12 25.71 8.12
CA THR A 223 -13.99 24.29 7.77
C THR A 223 -14.61 23.37 8.82
N ILE A 224 -14.98 23.91 9.99
CA ILE A 224 -15.40 23.20 11.20
C ILE A 224 -14.38 22.15 11.68
N GLY A 225 -13.12 22.34 11.30
CA GLY A 225 -12.03 21.41 11.53
C GLY A 225 -12.21 20.05 10.85
N ARG A 226 -13.00 19.99 9.76
CA ARG A 226 -13.29 18.73 9.05
C ARG A 226 -12.78 18.75 7.62
N GLY A 227 -12.23 17.62 7.22
CA GLY A 227 -11.93 17.32 5.84
C GLY A 227 -13.17 16.98 4.98
N ALA A 228 -12.95 16.86 3.68
CA ALA A 228 -13.94 16.50 2.67
C ALA A 228 -14.15 14.98 2.52
N SER A 229 -13.13 14.17 2.79
CA SER A 229 -13.13 12.71 2.56
C SER A 229 -14.21 11.93 3.32
N PRO A 230 -14.71 12.35 4.51
CA PRO A 230 -15.85 11.69 5.15
C PRO A 230 -17.14 11.77 4.32
N PHE A 231 -17.25 12.74 3.41
CA PHE A 231 -18.43 12.99 2.58
C PHE A 231 -18.19 12.73 1.09
N PHE A 232 -16.92 12.81 0.64
CA PHE A 232 -16.53 12.64 -0.75
C PHE A 232 -15.34 11.69 -0.84
N LYS A 233 -15.60 10.42 -1.15
CA LYS A 233 -14.57 9.36 -1.16
C LYS A 233 -13.40 9.64 -2.12
N ALA A 234 -13.61 10.50 -3.11
CA ALA A 234 -12.59 10.94 -4.06
C ALA A 234 -11.54 11.85 -3.40
N ALA A 235 -11.96 12.76 -2.51
CA ALA A 235 -11.08 13.74 -1.88
C ALA A 235 -10.00 13.07 -1.02
N LEU A 236 -8.76 13.54 -1.18
CA LEU A 236 -7.65 13.31 -0.27
C LEU A 236 -7.56 14.49 0.69
N ASP A 237 -7.65 14.25 1.99
CA ASP A 237 -7.59 15.32 3.00
C ASP A 237 -6.17 15.53 3.52
N ALA A 238 -5.77 16.80 3.62
CA ALA A 238 -4.49 17.23 4.15
C ALA A 238 -4.69 18.32 5.22
N PRO A 239 -4.67 17.98 6.52
CA PRO A 239 -4.68 18.99 7.57
C PRO A 239 -3.36 19.77 7.55
N ILE A 240 -3.45 21.10 7.70
CA ILE A 240 -2.32 22.02 7.86
C ILE A 240 -2.54 22.95 9.04
N ASN A 241 -1.54 23.78 9.38
CA ASN A 241 -1.66 24.82 10.38
C ASN A 241 -1.44 26.20 9.73
N THR A 242 -2.50 26.99 9.62
CA THR A 242 -2.49 28.39 9.17
C THR A 242 -2.62 29.36 10.35
N GLY A 243 -2.53 28.88 11.58
CA GLY A 243 -2.78 29.65 12.80
C GLY A 243 -4.26 29.92 13.04
N ALA A 244 -5.14 28.96 12.70
CA ALA A 244 -6.61 29.12 12.73
C ALA A 244 -7.14 30.22 11.78
N SER A 245 -6.35 30.57 10.77
CA SER A 245 -6.69 31.62 9.80
C SER A 245 -7.44 31.05 8.60
N HIS A 246 -8.57 31.65 8.26
CA HIS A 246 -9.31 31.36 7.02
C HIS A 246 -8.75 32.12 5.79
N SER A 247 -7.63 32.83 5.95
CA SER A 247 -7.06 33.68 4.89
C SER A 247 -6.54 32.85 3.71
N LEU A 248 -6.82 33.32 2.48
CA LEU A 248 -6.28 32.72 1.26
C LEU A 248 -4.75 32.65 1.30
N THR A 249 -4.10 33.77 1.64
CA THR A 249 -2.64 33.84 1.74
C THR A 249 -2.07 32.84 2.73
N GLY A 250 -2.72 32.60 3.87
CA GLY A 250 -2.28 31.60 4.86
C GLY A 250 -2.24 30.18 4.28
N TYR A 251 -3.28 29.77 3.55
CA TYR A 251 -3.30 28.48 2.86
C TYR A 251 -2.27 28.41 1.72
N MET A 252 -2.21 29.42 0.85
CA MET A 252 -1.33 29.42 -0.33
C MET A 252 0.16 29.50 0.02
N SER A 253 0.50 30.03 1.18
CA SER A 253 1.89 30.08 1.67
C SER A 253 2.37 28.76 2.25
N HIS A 254 1.49 27.77 2.44
CA HIS A 254 1.86 26.51 3.07
C HIS A 254 2.66 25.63 2.07
N PRO A 255 3.85 25.09 2.45
CA PRO A 255 4.70 24.32 1.55
C PRO A 255 4.00 23.12 0.89
N LEU A 256 3.09 22.45 1.61
CA LEU A 256 2.25 21.37 1.09
C LEU A 256 1.45 21.78 -0.17
N VAL A 257 0.89 22.99 -0.18
CA VAL A 257 0.11 23.50 -1.32
C VAL A 257 1.02 23.66 -2.54
N ALA A 258 2.20 24.25 -2.34
CA ALA A 258 3.20 24.36 -3.41
C ALA A 258 3.69 22.99 -3.89
N ALA A 259 3.94 22.04 -2.99
CA ALA A 259 4.37 20.69 -3.35
C ALA A 259 3.33 19.95 -4.21
N ALA A 260 2.05 20.02 -3.84
CA ALA A 260 0.95 19.40 -4.58
C ALA A 260 0.76 20.01 -5.97
N VAL A 261 0.75 21.34 -6.06
CA VAL A 261 0.63 22.06 -7.34
C VAL A 261 1.87 21.80 -8.21
N GLY A 262 3.06 21.88 -7.63
CA GLY A 262 4.33 21.67 -8.31
C GLY A 262 4.44 20.27 -8.90
N PHE A 263 4.16 19.24 -8.09
CA PHE A 263 4.14 17.85 -8.56
C PHE A 263 3.15 17.62 -9.70
N THR A 264 1.93 18.16 -9.59
CA THR A 264 0.89 17.96 -10.61
C THR A 264 1.24 18.69 -11.91
N MET A 265 1.70 19.93 -11.83
CA MET A 265 1.99 20.74 -13.01
C MET A 265 3.33 20.36 -13.65
N PHE A 266 4.37 20.07 -12.87
CA PHE A 266 5.74 19.92 -13.35
C PHE A 266 6.32 18.50 -13.24
N GLY A 267 5.62 17.56 -12.58
CA GLY A 267 6.10 16.20 -12.31
C GLY A 267 7.00 16.12 -11.07
N ASP A 268 7.53 14.94 -10.73
CA ASP A 268 8.50 14.80 -9.64
C ASP A 268 9.91 15.27 -10.10
N PRO A 269 10.53 16.26 -9.45
CA PRO A 269 11.87 16.73 -9.78
C PRO A 269 12.93 15.63 -9.67
N THR A 270 12.71 14.65 -8.78
CA THR A 270 13.67 13.56 -8.52
C THR A 270 13.65 12.46 -9.59
N GLU A 271 12.55 12.33 -10.34
CA GLU A 271 12.45 11.34 -11.43
C GLU A 271 13.19 11.82 -12.70
N GLN A 272 13.29 13.13 -12.92
CA GLN A 272 13.91 13.73 -14.13
C GLN A 272 15.42 13.46 -14.25
N GLY A 273 16.09 13.04 -13.16
CA GLY A 273 17.50 12.63 -13.16
C GLY A 273 17.76 11.13 -13.36
N SER A 274 16.72 10.29 -13.48
CA SER A 274 16.87 8.82 -13.45
C SER A 274 16.96 8.13 -14.83
N LEU A 275 17.07 8.91 -15.92
CA LEU A 275 17.21 8.38 -17.29
C LEU A 275 18.63 7.87 -17.57
N GLY A 276 18.97 6.76 -16.94
CA GLY A 276 20.14 5.96 -17.25
C GLY A 276 20.03 4.64 -16.51
N VAL A 277 20.04 3.52 -17.24
CA VAL A 277 20.25 2.19 -16.66
C VAL A 277 21.74 1.87 -16.80
N PRO A 278 22.61 2.27 -15.86
CA PRO A 278 23.91 1.63 -15.76
C PRO A 278 23.70 0.19 -15.27
N SER A 279 24.64 -0.67 -15.61
CA SER A 279 24.83 -2.03 -15.07
C SER A 279 25.05 -1.96 -13.56
N ARG A 280 24.00 -1.69 -12.81
CA ARG A 280 24.07 -1.43 -11.38
C ARG A 280 23.88 -2.74 -10.63
N ARG A 281 24.89 -3.15 -9.87
CA ARG A 281 24.78 -4.29 -8.97
C ARG A 281 23.97 -3.87 -7.74
N LEU A 282 22.74 -4.36 -7.65
CA LEU A 282 21.90 -4.18 -6.47
C LEU A 282 22.45 -5.01 -5.30
N ASP A 283 22.16 -4.58 -4.08
CA ASP A 283 22.45 -5.41 -2.90
C ASP A 283 21.59 -6.70 -2.97
N PRO A 284 22.16 -7.91 -2.80
CA PRO A 284 21.41 -9.17 -2.89
C PRO A 284 20.21 -9.27 -1.93
N ARG A 285 20.17 -8.46 -0.87
CA ARG A 285 19.01 -8.36 0.04
C ARG A 285 17.72 -7.94 -0.68
N TRP A 286 17.80 -7.37 -1.88
CA TRP A 286 16.64 -7.00 -2.70
C TRP A 286 16.11 -8.16 -3.57
N ASP A 287 16.83 -9.28 -3.66
CA ASP A 287 16.47 -10.41 -4.53
C ASP A 287 15.07 -10.98 -4.26
N PRO A 288 14.62 -11.18 -3.00
CA PRO A 288 13.26 -11.67 -2.74
C PRO A 288 12.16 -10.70 -3.23
N LEU A 289 12.39 -9.39 -3.08
CA LEU A 289 11.48 -8.36 -3.58
C LEU A 289 11.42 -8.40 -5.11
N LEU A 290 12.59 -8.41 -5.76
CA LEU A 290 12.70 -8.49 -7.21
C LEU A 290 12.04 -9.77 -7.74
N LEU A 291 12.23 -10.90 -7.07
CA LEU A 291 11.62 -12.16 -7.45
C LEU A 291 10.10 -12.11 -7.33
N ARG A 292 9.55 -11.50 -6.26
CA ARG A 292 8.11 -11.28 -6.11
C ARG A 292 7.56 -10.37 -7.21
N PHE A 293 8.24 -9.29 -7.55
CA PHE A 293 7.85 -8.41 -8.65
C PHE A 293 7.94 -9.09 -10.03
N ALA A 294 8.93 -9.96 -10.22
CA ALA A 294 9.05 -10.81 -11.40
C ALA A 294 7.89 -11.81 -11.49
N TYR A 295 7.49 -12.45 -10.38
CA TYR A 295 6.34 -13.34 -10.33
C TYR A 295 5.04 -12.63 -10.75
N THR A 296 4.80 -11.44 -10.19
CA THR A 296 3.61 -10.64 -10.52
C THR A 296 3.61 -10.14 -11.97
N GLN A 297 4.78 -9.94 -12.56
CA GLN A 297 4.91 -9.70 -13.99
C GLN A 297 4.52 -10.93 -14.82
N GLN A 298 4.88 -12.15 -14.37
CA GLN A 298 4.43 -13.37 -15.05
C GLN A 298 2.92 -13.57 -14.92
N LEU A 299 2.34 -13.32 -13.75
CA LEU A 299 0.88 -13.30 -13.57
C LEU A 299 0.19 -12.33 -14.54
N TRP A 300 0.84 -11.22 -14.88
CA TRP A 300 0.32 -10.31 -15.90
C TRP A 300 0.49 -10.88 -17.32
N ALA A 301 1.66 -11.44 -17.62
CA ALA A 301 2.02 -11.92 -18.95
C ALA A 301 1.25 -13.18 -19.37
N THR A 302 1.07 -14.13 -18.45
CA THR A 302 0.36 -15.40 -18.68
C THR A 302 -1.16 -15.28 -18.58
N CYS A 303 -1.67 -14.11 -18.17
CA CYS A 303 -3.10 -13.90 -18.02
C CYS A 303 -3.81 -13.97 -19.38
N ASP A 304 -4.97 -14.62 -19.46
CA ASP A 304 -5.78 -14.62 -20.68
C ASP A 304 -6.14 -13.17 -21.11
N THR A 305 -6.02 -12.90 -22.41
CA THR A 305 -6.42 -11.65 -23.06
C THR A 305 -7.85 -11.22 -22.74
N GLY A 306 -8.77 -12.17 -22.52
CA GLY A 306 -10.15 -11.89 -22.11
C GLY A 306 -10.30 -11.31 -20.69
N LYS A 307 -9.30 -11.49 -19.82
CA LYS A 307 -9.30 -11.07 -18.41
C LYS A 307 -8.61 -9.71 -18.18
N TRP A 308 -8.86 -8.74 -19.06
CA TRP A 308 -8.24 -7.41 -18.99
C TRP A 308 -8.46 -6.68 -17.64
N GLY A 309 -9.62 -6.86 -16.99
CA GLY A 309 -9.88 -6.27 -15.68
C GLY A 309 -8.90 -6.75 -14.59
N PHE A 310 -8.55 -8.04 -14.59
CA PHE A 310 -7.52 -8.58 -13.71
C PHE A 310 -6.15 -7.98 -14.02
N ARG A 311 -5.75 -7.97 -15.30
CA ARG A 311 -4.44 -7.41 -15.73
C ARG A 311 -4.26 -5.97 -15.26
N ARG A 312 -5.30 -5.15 -15.40
CA ARG A 312 -5.29 -3.75 -14.97
C ARG A 312 -5.20 -3.61 -13.46
N ASN A 313 -6.04 -4.34 -12.71
CA ASN A 313 -6.02 -4.27 -11.25
C ASN A 313 -4.68 -4.75 -10.67
N LEU A 314 -4.09 -5.79 -11.28
CA LEU A 314 -2.74 -6.25 -10.96
C LEU A 314 -1.68 -5.20 -11.26
N ASP A 315 -1.74 -4.54 -12.43
CA ASP A 315 -0.79 -3.47 -12.78
C ASP A 315 -0.87 -2.27 -11.82
N ALA A 316 -2.10 -1.84 -11.48
CA ALA A 316 -2.33 -0.77 -10.51
C ALA A 316 -1.77 -1.13 -9.13
N ALA A 317 -2.05 -2.35 -8.65
CA ALA A 317 -1.53 -2.84 -7.38
C ALA A 317 0.01 -2.89 -7.37
N ARG A 318 0.64 -3.37 -8.46
CA ARG A 318 2.10 -3.41 -8.62
C ARG A 318 2.73 -2.02 -8.59
N ARG A 319 2.15 -1.04 -9.30
CA ARG A 319 2.64 0.36 -9.30
C ARG A 319 2.59 0.99 -7.92
N VAL A 320 1.44 0.86 -7.24
CA VAL A 320 1.28 1.39 -5.87
C VAL A 320 2.28 0.73 -4.93
N LEU A 321 2.45 -0.60 -5.01
CA LEU A 321 3.43 -1.31 -4.16
C LEU A 321 4.86 -0.90 -4.46
N ALA A 322 5.24 -0.77 -5.73
CA ALA A 322 6.59 -0.38 -6.14
C ALA A 322 6.93 1.01 -5.62
N ARG A 323 6.04 1.98 -5.85
CA ARG A 323 6.22 3.37 -5.42
C ARG A 323 6.35 3.49 -3.90
N ARG A 324 5.40 2.91 -3.16
CA ARG A 324 5.45 2.86 -1.68
C ARG A 324 6.74 2.26 -1.15
N THR A 325 7.22 1.20 -1.82
CA THR A 325 8.47 0.54 -1.45
C THR A 325 9.67 1.45 -1.65
N ILE A 326 9.82 2.07 -2.83
CA ILE A 326 10.95 2.96 -3.13
C ILE A 326 10.96 4.18 -2.22
N ASP A 327 9.78 4.76 -1.97
CA ASP A 327 9.65 5.92 -1.09
C ASP A 327 10.02 5.59 0.36
N ASP A 328 9.68 4.39 0.83
CA ASP A 328 10.07 3.96 2.17
C ASP A 328 11.56 3.71 2.32
N ILE A 329 12.19 3.08 1.32
CA ILE A 329 13.65 2.92 1.25
C ILE A 329 14.32 4.30 1.32
N ARG A 330 13.82 5.27 0.54
CA ARG A 330 14.34 6.65 0.53
C ARG A 330 14.21 7.31 1.90
N ARG A 331 13.01 7.31 2.49
CA ARG A 331 12.77 7.88 3.83
C ARG A 331 13.68 7.27 4.89
N ARG A 332 13.86 5.95 4.88
CA ARG A 332 14.73 5.26 5.85
C ARG A 332 16.20 5.59 5.63
N HIS A 333 16.66 5.69 4.38
CA HIS A 333 18.01 6.14 4.07
C HIS A 333 18.25 7.58 4.53
N GLU A 334 17.30 8.48 4.31
CA GLU A 334 17.36 9.88 4.77
C GLU A 334 17.31 10.00 6.31
N ALA A 335 16.63 9.09 7.01
CA ALA A 335 16.62 9.07 8.47
C ALA A 335 17.92 8.53 9.10
N MET A 336 18.80 7.86 8.33
CA MET A 336 20.06 7.34 8.85
C MET A 336 21.08 8.46 9.12
N PRO A 337 21.92 8.34 10.16
CA PRO A 337 23.10 9.20 10.36
C PRO A 337 24.02 9.24 9.13
N GLU A 338 24.56 10.42 8.79
CA GLU A 338 25.33 10.63 7.56
C GLU A 338 26.56 9.71 7.43
N ASP A 339 27.21 9.39 8.55
CA ASP A 339 28.40 8.56 8.64
C ASP A 339 28.16 7.09 8.25
N ILE A 340 26.92 6.61 8.29
CA ILE A 340 26.56 5.24 7.90
C ILE A 340 25.77 5.16 6.58
N ARG A 341 25.28 6.29 6.03
CA ARG A 341 24.47 6.31 4.79
C ARG A 341 25.22 5.72 3.60
N GLU A 342 26.50 6.05 3.44
CA GLU A 342 27.33 5.60 2.31
C GLU A 342 27.47 4.07 2.23
N PHE A 343 27.59 3.43 3.39
CA PHE A 343 27.77 1.98 3.49
C PHE A 343 26.46 1.20 3.57
N SER A 344 25.34 1.91 3.73
CA SER A 344 24.02 1.32 3.93
C SER A 344 23.56 0.52 2.70
N PRO A 345 22.89 -0.63 2.89
CA PRO A 345 22.19 -1.32 1.80
C PRO A 345 21.02 -0.49 1.24
N LEU A 346 20.57 0.53 1.97
CA LEU A 346 19.54 1.48 1.53
C LEU A 346 20.12 2.62 0.67
N HIS A 347 21.43 2.63 0.42
CA HIS A 347 22.05 3.65 -0.40
C HIS A 347 21.46 3.65 -1.82
N PRO A 348 21.12 4.82 -2.41
CA PRO A 348 20.47 4.90 -3.71
C PRO A 348 21.14 4.09 -4.81
N SER A 349 22.48 3.94 -4.81
CA SER A 349 23.21 3.14 -5.80
C SER A 349 23.10 1.61 -5.63
N ARG A 350 22.50 1.12 -4.55
CA ARG A 350 22.35 -0.31 -4.22
C ARG A 350 20.90 -0.78 -4.08
N THR A 351 19.93 0.15 -4.02
CA THR A 351 18.47 -0.11 -3.91
C THR A 351 17.68 -0.04 -5.24
N PRO A 352 16.75 -0.95 -5.53
CA PRO A 352 16.00 -0.92 -6.78
C PRO A 352 15.27 0.42 -7.02
N THR A 353 15.01 0.75 -8.27
CA THR A 353 14.11 1.84 -8.69
C THR A 353 12.70 1.31 -8.98
N GLU A 354 11.72 2.18 -9.20
CA GLU A 354 10.36 1.76 -9.60
C GLU A 354 10.41 0.98 -10.93
N GLY A 355 11.22 1.45 -11.90
CA GLY A 355 11.44 0.75 -13.17
C GLY A 355 12.09 -0.62 -13.02
N ASP A 356 13.04 -0.76 -12.08
CA ASP A 356 13.66 -2.05 -11.75
C ASP A 356 12.61 -3.06 -11.29
N LEU A 357 11.71 -2.64 -10.39
CA LEU A 357 10.63 -3.49 -9.87
C LEU A 357 9.57 -3.81 -10.94
N LEU A 358 9.11 -2.82 -11.70
CA LEU A 358 7.98 -3.01 -12.60
C LEU A 358 8.33 -3.69 -13.93
N ILE A 359 9.55 -3.44 -14.44
CA ILE A 359 9.94 -3.80 -15.82
C ILE A 359 11.10 -4.79 -15.83
N HIS A 360 12.10 -4.63 -14.97
CA HIS A 360 13.38 -5.34 -15.07
C HIS A 360 13.61 -6.42 -14.01
N ALA A 361 12.66 -6.67 -13.12
CA ALA A 361 12.88 -7.47 -11.93
C ALA A 361 13.40 -8.89 -12.24
N ALA A 362 12.78 -9.58 -13.20
CA ALA A 362 13.20 -10.92 -13.62
C ALA A 362 14.64 -10.95 -14.18
N ARG A 363 15.05 -9.90 -14.90
CA ARG A 363 16.41 -9.76 -15.43
C ARG A 363 17.43 -9.52 -14.31
N LEU A 364 17.07 -8.75 -13.30
CA LEU A 364 17.96 -8.38 -12.19
C LEU A 364 18.22 -9.56 -11.25
N VAL A 365 17.21 -10.40 -11.00
CA VAL A 365 17.33 -11.58 -10.12
C VAL A 365 17.80 -12.85 -10.87
N ARG A 366 17.96 -12.79 -12.19
CA ARG A 366 18.38 -13.94 -13.00
C ARG A 366 19.73 -14.48 -12.53
N GLY A 367 19.74 -15.78 -12.22
CA GLY A 367 20.92 -16.51 -11.77
C GLY A 367 21.44 -16.13 -10.39
N GLN A 368 20.75 -15.24 -9.65
CA GLN A 368 21.21 -14.81 -8.34
C GLN A 368 20.91 -15.84 -7.25
N MET A 369 19.77 -16.54 -7.34
CA MET A 369 19.29 -17.47 -6.31
C MET A 369 19.59 -18.94 -6.63
N SER A 370 19.79 -19.76 -5.59
CA SER A 370 19.91 -21.23 -5.71
C SER A 370 18.54 -21.89 -5.91
N ASP A 371 18.53 -23.14 -6.39
CA ASP A 371 17.30 -23.93 -6.55
C ASP A 371 16.52 -24.05 -5.23
N ALA A 372 17.22 -24.22 -4.10
CA ALA A 372 16.60 -24.27 -2.77
C ALA A 372 15.94 -22.93 -2.39
N GLN A 373 16.58 -21.81 -2.68
CA GLN A 373 16.01 -20.47 -2.44
C GLN A 373 14.79 -20.20 -3.34
N LEU A 374 14.83 -20.67 -4.60
CA LEU A 374 13.70 -20.58 -5.52
C LEU A 374 12.51 -21.43 -5.05
N VAL A 375 12.75 -22.63 -4.53
CA VAL A 375 11.71 -23.50 -3.93
C VAL A 375 11.00 -22.78 -2.78
N VAL A 376 11.75 -22.20 -1.85
CA VAL A 376 11.20 -21.43 -0.72
C VAL A 376 10.32 -20.28 -1.22
N ALA A 377 10.80 -19.50 -2.19
CA ALA A 377 10.03 -18.40 -2.76
C ALA A 377 8.78 -18.88 -3.52
N GLY A 378 8.87 -19.98 -4.27
CA GLY A 378 7.74 -20.55 -4.99
C GLY A 378 6.62 -21.02 -4.05
N VAL A 379 6.98 -21.68 -2.94
CA VAL A 379 6.01 -22.08 -1.91
C VAL A 379 5.30 -20.85 -1.34
N ASP A 380 6.07 -19.80 -1.01
CA ASP A 380 5.52 -18.53 -0.53
C ASP A 380 4.58 -17.87 -1.56
N PHE A 381 4.90 -17.93 -2.84
CA PHE A 381 4.06 -17.36 -3.91
C PHE A 381 2.71 -18.06 -4.09
N LEU A 382 2.63 -19.36 -3.74
CA LEU A 382 1.40 -20.16 -3.84
C LEU A 382 0.56 -20.15 -2.54
N LEU A 383 1.14 -19.72 -1.42
CA LEU A 383 0.48 -19.68 -0.11
C LEU A 383 0.12 -18.27 0.36
N ALA A 384 0.83 -17.24 -0.11
CA ALA A 384 0.61 -15.85 0.27
C ALA A 384 0.06 -15.00 -0.90
N PRO A 385 -0.69 -13.91 -0.61
CA PRO A 385 -1.16 -12.99 -1.63
C PRO A 385 -0.03 -12.48 -2.53
N ALA A 386 -0.27 -12.45 -3.85
CA ALA A 386 0.77 -12.09 -4.82
C ALA A 386 1.23 -10.62 -4.73
N VAL A 387 0.34 -9.72 -4.32
CA VAL A 387 0.61 -8.27 -4.21
C VAL A 387 -0.01 -7.72 -2.92
N ALA A 388 0.44 -8.20 -1.76
CA ALA A 388 -0.05 -7.68 -0.48
C ALA A 388 0.11 -6.14 -0.37
N PRO A 389 -0.83 -5.42 0.27
CA PRO A 389 -2.04 -5.90 0.95
C PRO A 389 -3.24 -6.14 0.02
N PHE A 390 -3.05 -6.05 -1.30
CA PHE A 390 -4.13 -6.23 -2.28
C PHE A 390 -4.43 -7.72 -2.47
N ASP A 391 -5.64 -8.12 -2.12
CA ASP A 391 -6.13 -9.49 -2.31
C ASP A 391 -6.77 -9.62 -3.70
N LEU A 392 -5.98 -10.10 -4.66
CA LEU A 392 -6.42 -10.33 -6.03
C LEU A 392 -6.80 -11.81 -6.20
N ASP A 393 -8.01 -12.06 -6.71
CA ASP A 393 -8.46 -13.42 -7.01
C ASP A 393 -7.66 -14.01 -8.18
N ILE A 394 -6.77 -14.94 -7.87
CA ILE A 394 -5.90 -15.63 -8.83
C ILE A 394 -6.27 -17.11 -8.80
N ALA A 395 -6.79 -17.60 -9.93
CA ALA A 395 -7.04 -19.03 -10.10
C ALA A 395 -5.73 -19.82 -9.93
N GLY A 396 -5.76 -20.93 -9.19
CA GLY A 396 -4.56 -21.75 -8.92
C GLY A 396 -3.82 -22.19 -10.18
N SER A 397 -4.55 -22.56 -11.24
CA SER A 397 -3.93 -22.89 -12.54
C SER A 397 -3.17 -21.73 -13.16
N HIS A 398 -3.64 -20.49 -12.99
CA HIS A 398 -2.94 -19.31 -13.47
C HIS A 398 -1.69 -19.00 -12.64
N ALA A 399 -1.77 -19.15 -11.31
CA ALA A 399 -0.60 -19.05 -10.43
C ALA A 399 0.49 -20.06 -10.79
N HIS A 400 0.11 -21.31 -11.08
CA HIS A 400 1.02 -22.37 -11.48
C HIS A 400 1.75 -22.04 -12.80
N LEU A 401 1.01 -21.62 -13.83
CA LEU A 401 1.59 -21.21 -15.11
C LEU A 401 2.57 -20.02 -14.96
N ALA A 402 2.21 -19.04 -14.14
CA ALA A 402 3.08 -17.90 -13.86
C ALA A 402 4.35 -18.30 -13.11
N LEU A 403 4.27 -19.28 -12.20
CA LEU A 403 5.42 -19.80 -11.47
C LEU A 403 6.39 -20.57 -12.39
N GLU A 404 5.86 -21.42 -13.28
CA GLU A 404 6.66 -22.12 -14.30
C GLU A 404 7.40 -21.12 -15.20
N ALA A 405 6.67 -20.11 -15.72
CA ALA A 405 7.25 -19.06 -16.55
C ALA A 405 8.32 -18.24 -15.81
N LEU A 406 8.15 -18.01 -14.51
CA LEU A 406 9.11 -17.30 -13.68
C LEU A 406 10.40 -18.09 -13.54
N PHE A 407 10.33 -19.34 -13.08
CA PHE A 407 11.52 -20.15 -12.80
C PHE A 407 12.35 -20.38 -14.05
N GLU A 408 11.72 -20.52 -15.22
CA GLU A 408 12.47 -20.61 -16.49
C GLU A 408 13.25 -19.32 -16.80
N GLN A 409 12.76 -18.14 -16.38
CA GLN A 409 13.43 -16.86 -16.62
C GLN A 409 14.53 -16.52 -15.61
N VAL A 410 14.40 -16.96 -14.36
CA VAL A 410 15.27 -16.51 -13.26
C VAL A 410 16.29 -17.54 -12.81
N ARG A 411 16.10 -18.83 -13.11
CA ARG A 411 17.03 -19.88 -12.67
C ARG A 411 18.45 -19.66 -13.17
N ARG A 412 19.42 -20.24 -12.45
CA ARG A 412 20.81 -20.29 -12.90
C ARG A 412 20.90 -21.19 -14.14
N PRO A 413 21.63 -20.79 -15.21
CA PRO A 413 21.83 -21.67 -16.36
C PRO A 413 22.52 -23.00 -15.99
N SER A 414 23.30 -22.99 -14.91
CA SER A 414 23.99 -24.16 -14.34
C SER A 414 23.18 -24.91 -13.28
N SER A 415 21.86 -24.64 -13.14
CA SER A 415 21.00 -25.38 -12.21
C SER A 415 20.90 -26.85 -12.62
N GLY A 416 20.82 -27.75 -11.64
CA GLY A 416 20.62 -29.18 -11.88
C GLY A 416 19.21 -29.51 -12.36
N HIS A 417 18.26 -28.58 -12.18
CA HIS A 417 16.86 -28.71 -12.52
C HIS A 417 16.41 -27.64 -13.52
N SER A 418 15.48 -28.00 -14.39
CA SER A 418 14.77 -27.06 -15.27
C SER A 418 13.74 -26.23 -14.50
N GLY A 419 13.32 -25.08 -15.07
CA GLY A 419 12.30 -24.24 -14.47
C GLY A 419 10.97 -24.97 -14.23
N PRO A 420 10.45 -25.72 -15.22
CA PRO A 420 9.26 -26.54 -15.06
C PRO A 420 9.39 -27.61 -13.98
N GLU A 421 10.54 -28.29 -13.86
CA GLU A 421 10.76 -29.30 -12.81
C GLU A 421 10.69 -28.69 -11.41
N LEU A 422 11.37 -27.55 -11.18
CA LEU A 422 11.30 -26.82 -9.93
C LEU A 422 9.87 -26.40 -9.59
N ALA A 423 9.15 -25.82 -10.56
CA ALA A 423 7.79 -25.32 -10.36
C ALA A 423 6.81 -26.47 -10.07
N GLN A 424 6.88 -27.57 -10.81
CA GLN A 424 6.04 -28.75 -10.60
C GLN A 424 6.29 -29.38 -9.24
N ALA A 425 7.55 -29.45 -8.79
CA ALA A 425 7.89 -29.93 -7.46
C ALA A 425 7.26 -29.07 -6.37
N VAL A 426 7.35 -27.74 -6.48
CA VAL A 426 6.70 -26.79 -5.56
C VAL A 426 5.18 -26.94 -5.58
N ILE A 427 4.56 -26.99 -6.76
CA ILE A 427 3.10 -27.14 -6.91
C ILE A 427 2.60 -28.43 -6.27
N ALA A 428 3.28 -29.56 -6.55
CA ALA A 428 2.95 -30.86 -5.98
C ALA A 428 3.08 -30.84 -4.46
N ALA A 429 4.19 -30.29 -3.94
CA ALA A 429 4.46 -30.20 -2.52
C ALA A 429 3.45 -29.32 -1.76
N VAL A 430 3.04 -28.18 -2.33
CA VAL A 430 1.99 -27.33 -1.74
C VAL A 430 0.64 -28.04 -1.74
N LYS A 431 0.30 -28.78 -2.80
CA LYS A 431 -0.94 -29.58 -2.85
C LYS A 431 -0.93 -30.68 -1.79
N GLU A 432 0.20 -31.35 -1.64
CA GLU A 432 0.42 -32.44 -0.70
C GLU A 432 0.37 -31.96 0.76
N SER A 433 1.08 -30.88 1.10
CA SER A 433 1.05 -30.32 2.46
C SER A 433 -0.34 -29.83 2.86
N LYS A 434 -1.08 -29.22 1.92
CA LYS A 434 -2.49 -28.86 2.14
C LYS A 434 -3.37 -30.07 2.41
N ALA A 435 -3.13 -31.19 1.71
CA ALA A 435 -3.88 -32.42 1.90
C ALA A 435 -3.62 -33.04 3.28
N VAL A 436 -2.35 -33.09 3.73
CA VAL A 436 -1.95 -33.56 5.06
C VAL A 436 -2.68 -32.80 6.17
N LEU A 437 -2.81 -31.49 6.01
CA LEU A 437 -3.38 -30.60 7.04
C LEU A 437 -4.87 -30.29 6.83
N GLN A 438 -5.53 -30.92 5.86
CA GLN A 438 -6.94 -30.67 5.55
C GLN A 438 -7.84 -31.21 6.67
N GLU A 439 -8.79 -30.38 7.11
CA GLU A 439 -9.84 -30.77 8.05
C GLU A 439 -11.23 -30.51 7.47
N SER A 440 -12.24 -31.20 8.00
CA SER A 440 -13.63 -30.99 7.61
C SER A 440 -14.04 -29.54 7.89
N GLY A 441 -14.59 -28.86 6.88
CA GLY A 441 -15.04 -27.47 7.00
C GLY A 441 -13.93 -26.41 6.88
N PHE A 442 -12.64 -26.78 6.88
CA PHE A 442 -11.56 -25.82 6.66
C PHE A 442 -11.46 -25.43 5.18
N ARG A 443 -11.55 -24.13 4.89
CA ARG A 443 -11.38 -23.58 3.55
C ARG A 443 -10.03 -22.89 3.46
N TRP A 444 -9.19 -23.36 2.54
CA TRP A 444 -8.02 -22.61 2.12
C TRP A 444 -8.49 -21.29 1.50
N GLY A 445 -8.12 -20.19 2.13
CA GLY A 445 -8.39 -18.84 1.64
C GLY A 445 -7.14 -17.97 1.78
N PRO A 446 -7.22 -16.68 1.44
CA PRO A 446 -6.14 -15.72 1.67
C PRO A 446 -5.98 -15.50 3.18
N VAL A 447 -5.25 -16.40 3.83
CA VAL A 447 -4.78 -16.18 5.20
C VAL A 447 -3.57 -15.28 5.06
N LEU A 448 -3.66 -14.07 5.62
CA LEU A 448 -2.52 -13.18 5.75
C LEU A 448 -1.52 -13.87 6.68
N ILE A 449 -0.50 -14.51 6.10
CA ILE A 449 0.61 -15.11 6.82
C ILE A 449 1.45 -13.93 7.32
N THR A 450 1.27 -13.56 8.58
CA THR A 450 2.05 -12.54 9.28
C THR A 450 3.52 -12.91 9.49
N ALA A 451 4.04 -13.97 8.86
CA ALA A 451 5.39 -14.52 9.06
C ALA A 451 6.12 -14.93 7.77
N GLY A 452 5.62 -14.51 6.58
CA GLY A 452 5.97 -15.05 5.27
C GLY A 452 7.46 -14.95 4.86
N ILE A 453 7.95 -15.99 4.18
CA ILE A 453 9.32 -16.26 3.67
C ILE A 453 10.38 -16.68 4.70
N GLY A 454 10.73 -15.88 5.70
CA GLY A 454 11.89 -16.20 6.57
C GLY A 454 11.67 -17.38 7.53
N LEU A 455 10.43 -17.66 7.94
CA LEU A 455 10.10 -18.94 8.59
C LEU A 455 10.38 -20.13 7.65
N LEU A 456 10.11 -19.98 6.35
CA LEU A 456 10.32 -21.01 5.33
C LEU A 456 11.80 -21.13 4.91
N ALA A 457 12.52 -20.01 4.82
CA ALA A 457 13.94 -19.98 4.50
C ALA A 457 14.78 -20.71 5.56
N ALA A 458 14.41 -20.54 6.84
CA ALA A 458 15.03 -21.23 7.97
C ALA A 458 14.88 -22.76 7.92
N THR A 459 13.89 -23.28 7.18
CA THR A 459 13.62 -24.73 7.09
C THR A 459 14.33 -25.43 5.94
N GLY A 460 15.02 -24.72 5.05
CA GLY A 460 15.56 -25.32 3.82
C GLY A 460 16.89 -24.78 3.29
N VAL A 461 17.36 -23.61 3.72
CA VAL A 461 18.61 -22.99 3.22
C VAL A 461 19.58 -22.71 4.40
N GLY A 462 19.33 -23.29 5.57
CA GLY A 462 19.97 -22.89 6.83
C GLY A 462 19.28 -21.66 7.45
N LEU A 463 19.47 -21.46 8.75
CA LEU A 463 18.90 -20.33 9.49
C LEU A 463 19.57 -19.02 9.04
N ALA A 464 19.08 -18.38 7.97
CA ALA A 464 19.58 -17.07 7.56
C ALA A 464 19.00 -15.98 8.48
N ILE A 465 19.81 -15.48 9.42
CA ILE A 465 19.42 -14.41 10.34
C ILE A 465 20.11 -13.11 9.92
N ALA A 466 19.36 -12.02 9.79
CA ALA A 466 19.94 -10.69 9.88
C ALA A 466 20.29 -10.43 11.35
N VAL A 467 21.51 -10.79 11.79
CA VAL A 467 21.91 -10.70 13.21
C VAL A 467 22.28 -9.25 13.53
N PRO A 468 21.56 -8.53 14.42
CA PRO A 468 22.13 -7.35 15.06
C PRO A 468 23.10 -7.82 16.15
N VAL A 469 24.33 -7.31 16.13
CA VAL A 469 25.35 -7.65 17.14
C VAL A 469 24.95 -7.00 18.47
N GLY A 470 24.34 -7.76 19.40
CA GLY A 470 24.01 -7.31 20.75
C GLY A 470 23.07 -8.27 21.49
N LEU A 471 23.40 -8.59 22.74
CA LEU A 471 22.81 -9.66 23.57
C LEU A 471 21.43 -9.27 24.16
N ALA A 472 20.46 -8.97 23.28
CA ALA A 472 19.03 -8.79 23.58
C ALA A 472 18.14 -9.16 22.35
N GLY A 473 18.62 -10.10 21.53
CA GLY A 473 18.21 -10.29 20.12
C GLY A 473 17.17 -11.37 19.80
N ALA A 474 16.38 -11.87 20.74
CA ALA A 474 15.36 -12.88 20.44
C ALA A 474 14.08 -12.29 19.77
N ALA A 475 13.72 -11.05 20.11
CA ALA A 475 12.54 -10.37 19.53
C ALA A 475 12.79 -9.77 18.12
N ALA A 476 14.06 -9.60 17.73
CA ALA A 476 14.42 -9.00 16.44
C ALA A 476 14.12 -9.94 15.25
N ILE A 477 14.23 -11.26 15.46
CA ILE A 477 14.01 -12.28 14.42
C ILE A 477 12.54 -12.32 13.97
N ALA A 478 11.61 -12.11 14.91
CA ALA A 478 10.18 -12.02 14.60
C ALA A 478 9.82 -10.73 13.83
N SER A 479 10.55 -9.63 14.06
CA SER A 479 10.30 -8.34 13.40
C SER A 479 10.83 -8.27 11.96
N THR A 480 11.76 -9.15 11.56
CA THR A 480 12.19 -9.38 10.15
C THR A 480 11.09 -9.94 9.27
N LEU A 481 10.05 -10.51 9.87
CA LEU A 481 9.09 -11.41 9.22
C LEU A 481 7.62 -11.04 9.41
N ALA A 482 7.32 -10.17 10.38
CA ALA A 482 6.03 -9.50 10.55
C ALA A 482 5.68 -8.53 9.40
N THR A 483 6.59 -8.35 8.47
CA THR A 483 6.64 -7.33 7.41
C THR A 483 5.66 -7.57 6.24
N PHE A 484 4.70 -8.48 6.36
CA PHE A 484 3.60 -8.59 5.38
C PHE A 484 2.23 -8.77 6.06
N GLY A 485 2.06 -8.23 7.27
CA GLY A 485 0.81 -8.24 8.03
C GLY A 485 -0.20 -7.12 7.66
N PRO A 486 -1.49 -7.28 8.03
CA PRO A 486 -2.61 -6.52 7.45
C PRO A 486 -2.98 -5.28 8.25
N GLY A 487 -2.28 -4.18 7.98
CA GLY A 487 -2.61 -2.87 8.49
C GLY A 487 -1.57 -1.90 7.97
N GLY A 488 -1.99 -0.99 7.08
CA GLY A 488 -1.08 -0.13 6.32
C GLY A 488 -0.01 0.53 7.19
N MET A 489 1.23 0.12 6.99
CA MET A 489 2.46 0.88 7.10
C MET A 489 3.50 0.07 6.33
N VAL A 490 4.34 0.74 5.56
CA VAL A 490 5.44 0.10 4.85
C VAL A 490 6.42 -0.47 5.87
N GLY A 491 6.19 -1.71 6.25
CA GLY A 491 7.13 -2.54 6.99
C GLY A 491 7.16 -3.80 6.19
N GLY A 492 8.09 -3.90 5.25
CA GLY A 492 8.17 -4.99 4.27
C GLY A 492 9.56 -5.52 4.00
N ILE A 493 10.56 -4.65 4.05
CA ILE A 493 11.86 -4.94 3.48
C ILE A 493 12.94 -4.40 4.41
N ALA A 494 13.87 -5.29 4.76
CA ALA A 494 14.99 -5.08 5.66
C ALA A 494 14.59 -4.55 7.04
N THR A 495 14.30 -5.47 7.95
CA THR A 495 14.37 -5.17 9.38
C THR A 495 15.84 -5.01 9.75
N LEU A 496 16.29 -3.76 9.63
CA LEU A 496 17.22 -3.14 10.57
C LEU A 496 16.35 -2.46 11.63
N THR A 497 15.78 -3.23 12.56
CA THR A 497 15.20 -2.63 13.77
C THR A 497 16.35 -2.16 14.67
N ALA A 498 16.53 -0.83 14.69
CA ALA A 498 17.14 -0.15 15.81
C ALA A 498 16.22 -0.29 17.03
N LEU A 499 16.81 -0.66 18.16
CA LEU A 499 16.19 -0.90 19.45
C LEU A 499 15.35 0.29 19.95
N THR A 500 14.10 0.02 20.34
CA THR A 500 13.40 0.84 21.34
C THR A 500 13.64 0.25 22.73
N GLY A 501 14.72 0.71 23.38
CA GLY A 501 15.07 0.40 24.76
C GLY A 501 16.36 1.15 25.12
N ALA A 502 16.28 2.06 26.08
CA ALA A 502 17.33 3.05 26.36
C ALA A 502 18.72 2.42 26.60
N ALA A 503 19.75 3.07 26.03
CA ALA A 503 21.18 2.89 26.28
C ALA A 503 21.89 1.65 25.69
N SER A 504 22.30 1.74 24.42
CA SER A 504 23.68 1.45 23.98
C SER A 504 23.86 1.77 22.49
N VAL A 505 24.75 2.73 22.23
CA VAL A 505 25.30 3.05 20.90
C VAL A 505 26.18 1.88 20.48
N MET A 506 25.94 1.23 19.32
CA MET A 506 26.96 0.66 18.41
C MET A 506 26.34 0.03 17.13
N THR A 507 26.70 0.63 15.99
CA THR A 507 26.90 0.07 14.63
C THR A 507 25.93 -0.99 14.08
N GLY A 508 24.98 -0.51 13.27
CA GLY A 508 24.11 -1.31 12.42
C GLY A 508 24.83 -1.84 11.18
N VAL A 509 25.03 -3.15 11.11
CA VAL A 509 25.22 -3.90 9.87
C VAL A 509 24.50 -5.24 10.05
N GLY A 510 23.29 -5.38 9.51
CA GLY A 510 22.52 -6.62 9.54
C GLY A 510 23.08 -7.61 8.51
N VAL A 511 24.17 -8.31 8.82
CA VAL A 511 24.66 -9.41 7.97
C VAL A 511 23.65 -10.55 8.07
N ALA A 512 23.13 -11.00 6.92
CA ALA A 512 22.42 -12.28 6.83
C ALA A 512 23.48 -13.37 7.02
N VAL A 513 23.56 -13.93 8.22
CA VAL A 513 24.44 -15.06 8.52
C VAL A 513 23.59 -16.31 8.45
N GLU A 514 23.91 -17.22 7.54
CA GLU A 514 23.43 -18.60 7.61
C GLU A 514 24.04 -19.25 8.85
N LEU A 515 23.20 -19.54 9.84
CA LEU A 515 23.62 -20.29 11.02
C LEU A 515 23.65 -21.77 10.68
N SER A 516 24.81 -22.37 10.91
CA SER A 516 24.93 -23.82 11.01
C SER A 516 24.24 -24.31 12.29
N PRO A 517 23.72 -25.55 12.33
CA PRO A 517 23.28 -26.21 13.56
C PRO A 517 24.34 -26.26 14.67
N GLN A 518 25.62 -26.05 14.33
CA GLN A 518 26.73 -25.97 15.28
C GLN A 518 26.89 -24.58 15.91
N ASP A 519 26.18 -23.55 15.42
CA ASP A 519 26.24 -22.19 15.97
C ASP A 519 25.40 -22.10 17.25
N PRO A 520 25.95 -21.59 18.37
CA PRO A 520 25.21 -21.48 19.63
C PRO A 520 23.95 -20.59 19.55
N ARG A 521 23.85 -19.70 18.55
CA ARG A 521 22.67 -18.86 18.32
C ARG A 521 21.55 -19.60 17.61
N TYR A 522 21.82 -20.77 17.03
CA TYR A 522 20.85 -21.59 16.31
C TYR A 522 19.66 -21.96 17.20
N GLU A 523 19.96 -22.42 18.41
CA GLU A 523 18.94 -22.80 19.40
C GLU A 523 18.08 -21.63 19.86
N LEU A 524 18.68 -20.45 20.04
CA LEU A 524 17.94 -19.24 20.42
C LEU A 524 16.90 -18.86 19.36
N VAL A 525 17.25 -19.02 18.09
CA VAL A 525 16.37 -18.65 16.97
C VAL A 525 15.30 -19.70 16.75
N ARG A 526 15.65 -20.98 16.84
CA ARG A 526 14.69 -22.08 16.81
C ARG A 526 13.65 -21.92 17.92
N GLU A 527 14.07 -21.53 19.12
CA GLU A 527 13.17 -21.24 20.24
C GLU A 527 12.23 -20.07 19.91
N ALA A 528 12.76 -18.94 19.44
CA ALA A 528 11.95 -17.78 19.08
C ALA A 528 10.93 -18.12 17.96
N MET A 529 11.33 -18.91 16.96
CA MET A 529 10.43 -19.39 15.90
C MET A 529 9.36 -20.32 16.44
N ALA A 530 9.70 -21.23 17.36
CA ALA A 530 8.75 -22.15 17.97
C ALA A 530 7.70 -21.39 18.76
N THR A 531 8.09 -20.39 19.55
CA THR A 531 7.17 -19.48 20.26
C THR A 531 6.29 -18.72 19.27
N GLN A 532 6.86 -18.15 18.21
CA GLN A 532 6.09 -17.42 17.20
C GLN A 532 5.05 -18.31 16.51
N LEU A 533 5.40 -19.56 16.19
CA LEU A 533 4.45 -20.54 15.67
C LEU A 533 3.37 -20.86 16.71
N ALA A 534 3.76 -21.08 17.96
CA ALA A 534 2.84 -21.37 19.05
C ALA A 534 1.88 -20.19 19.33
N ASP A 535 2.26 -18.94 19.08
CA ASP A 535 1.38 -17.78 19.29
C ASP A 535 0.34 -17.57 18.18
N GLN A 536 0.47 -18.27 17.05
CA GLN A 536 -0.47 -18.14 15.93
C GLN A 536 -1.85 -18.70 16.26
N THR A 537 -2.87 -18.14 15.60
CA THR A 537 -4.20 -18.77 15.55
C THR A 537 -4.11 -20.12 14.82
N ALA A 538 -5.03 -21.05 15.11
CA ALA A 538 -5.05 -22.37 14.45
C ALA A 538 -5.04 -22.28 12.91
N THR A 539 -5.70 -21.28 12.33
CA THR A 539 -5.73 -21.02 10.88
C THR A 539 -4.37 -20.56 10.34
N GLN A 540 -3.72 -19.61 11.04
CA GLN A 540 -2.40 -19.13 10.67
C GLN A 540 -1.35 -20.23 10.82
N LEU A 541 -1.36 -20.95 11.96
CA LEU A 541 -0.46 -22.07 12.24
C LEU A 541 -0.56 -23.13 11.14
N ARG A 542 -1.78 -23.53 10.76
CA ARG A 542 -2.01 -24.50 9.66
C ARG A 542 -1.39 -24.04 8.35
N THR A 543 -1.46 -22.76 8.03
CA THR A 543 -0.90 -22.21 6.78
C THR A 543 0.63 -22.15 6.84
N SER A 544 1.20 -21.70 7.97
CA SER A 544 2.64 -21.68 8.21
C SER A 544 3.25 -23.09 8.14
N VAL A 545 2.63 -24.06 8.82
CA VAL A 545 3.07 -25.46 8.82
C VAL A 545 2.90 -26.11 7.44
N ALA A 546 1.84 -25.77 6.69
CA ALA A 546 1.70 -26.21 5.30
C ALA A 546 2.84 -25.71 4.40
N GLY A 547 3.31 -24.47 4.62
CA GLY A 547 4.47 -23.94 3.93
C GLY A 547 5.76 -24.67 4.29
N ILE A 548 6.00 -24.90 5.59
CA ILE A 548 7.18 -25.62 6.08
C ILE A 548 7.25 -27.02 5.45
N LEU A 549 6.14 -27.77 5.51
CA LEU A 549 6.05 -29.09 4.88
C LEU A 549 6.22 -29.03 3.36
N ALA A 550 5.65 -28.02 2.69
CA ALA A 550 5.80 -27.87 1.24
C ALA A 550 7.25 -27.62 0.82
N VAL A 551 8.02 -26.83 1.58
CA VAL A 551 9.46 -26.66 1.32
C VAL A 551 10.18 -28.00 1.47
N LEU A 552 9.96 -28.69 2.59
CA LEU A 552 10.57 -30.01 2.84
C LEU A 552 10.25 -31.01 1.73
N PHE A 553 8.97 -31.15 1.35
CA PHE A 553 8.54 -32.08 0.32
C PHE A 553 9.08 -31.72 -1.06
N ALA A 554 9.15 -30.43 -1.41
CA ALA A 554 9.73 -29.99 -2.68
C ALA A 554 11.23 -30.26 -2.72
N GLN A 555 11.97 -29.98 -1.64
CA GLN A 555 13.41 -30.26 -1.55
C GLN A 555 13.72 -31.75 -1.68
N ARG A 556 13.00 -32.61 -0.94
CA ARG A 556 13.14 -34.07 -1.04
C ARG A 556 12.87 -34.57 -2.45
N ARG A 557 11.82 -34.05 -3.11
CA ARG A 557 11.45 -34.43 -4.48
C ARG A 557 12.50 -34.04 -5.52
N LEU A 558 13.24 -32.95 -5.27
CA LEU A 558 14.32 -32.45 -6.11
C LEU A 558 15.70 -32.96 -5.69
N GLY A 559 15.80 -33.81 -4.67
CA GLY A 559 17.09 -34.26 -4.12
C GLY A 559 17.98 -33.11 -3.63
N LEU A 560 17.38 -31.99 -3.22
CA LEU A 560 18.09 -30.87 -2.59
C LEU A 560 18.30 -31.18 -1.11
N ASP A 561 19.37 -30.64 -0.53
CA ASP A 561 19.61 -30.73 0.91
C ASP A 561 18.39 -30.19 1.66
N SER A 562 17.78 -31.05 2.47
CA SER A 562 16.60 -30.73 3.28
C SER A 562 16.94 -30.86 4.76
N ASP A 563 16.64 -29.83 5.55
CA ASP A 563 16.90 -29.84 6.98
C ASP A 563 15.74 -30.45 7.78
N ALA A 564 15.37 -31.69 7.41
CA ALA A 564 14.21 -32.37 7.98
C ALA A 564 14.30 -32.51 9.50
N GLY A 565 15.49 -32.79 10.03
CA GLY A 565 15.72 -32.92 11.47
C GLY A 565 15.51 -31.61 12.22
N SER A 566 15.92 -30.47 11.65
CA SER A 566 15.65 -29.17 12.29
C SER A 566 14.20 -28.74 12.19
N ILE A 567 13.52 -29.07 11.09
CA ILE A 567 12.07 -28.88 10.97
C ILE A 567 11.34 -29.69 12.04
N GLU A 568 11.70 -30.95 12.20
CA GLU A 568 11.13 -31.83 13.21
C GLU A 568 11.38 -31.28 14.62
N ALA A 569 12.62 -30.87 14.92
CA ALA A 569 12.96 -30.25 16.21
C ALA A 569 12.21 -28.94 16.48
N LEU A 570 11.99 -28.11 15.44
CA LEU A 570 11.17 -26.90 15.53
C LEU A 570 9.72 -27.26 15.86
N LEU A 571 9.12 -28.21 15.12
CA LEU A 571 7.72 -28.61 15.31
C LEU A 571 7.49 -29.32 16.65
N LEU A 572 8.41 -30.19 17.10
CA LEU A 572 8.37 -30.80 18.44
C LEU A 572 8.43 -29.74 19.54
N ARG A 573 9.24 -28.68 19.34
CA ARG A 573 9.29 -27.58 20.31
C ARG A 573 7.98 -26.78 20.30
N THR A 574 7.42 -26.49 19.14
CA THR A 574 6.10 -25.86 19.03
C THR A 574 5.00 -26.73 19.66
N GLU A 575 5.05 -28.05 19.46
CA GLU A 575 4.11 -29.02 20.06
C GLU A 575 4.16 -28.92 21.59
N SER A 576 5.37 -28.96 22.17
CA SER A 576 5.56 -28.85 23.62
C SER A 576 4.95 -27.55 24.20
N LEU A 577 5.11 -26.41 23.52
CA LEU A 577 4.52 -25.14 23.94
C LEU A 577 2.97 -25.16 23.83
N VAL A 578 2.45 -25.75 22.76
CA VAL A 578 1.01 -25.84 22.50
C VAL A 578 0.33 -26.80 23.47
N GLU A 579 0.92 -27.95 23.75
CA GLU A 579 0.41 -28.95 24.71
C GLU A 579 0.42 -28.41 26.14
N HIS A 580 1.45 -27.65 26.52
CA HIS A 580 1.50 -27.01 27.83
C HIS A 580 0.31 -26.05 28.05
N GLU A 581 0.07 -25.15 27.09
CA GLU A 581 -1.07 -24.22 27.15
C GLU A 581 -2.41 -24.94 27.03
N LEU A 582 -2.51 -25.99 26.21
CA LEU A 582 -3.72 -26.80 26.10
C LEU A 582 -4.07 -27.46 27.43
N GLY A 583 -3.10 -27.99 28.17
CA GLY A 583 -3.31 -28.56 29.50
C GLY A 583 -3.95 -27.55 30.47
N LEU A 584 -3.41 -26.33 30.53
CA LEU A 584 -4.00 -25.24 31.34
C LEU A 584 -5.43 -24.91 30.90
N HIS A 585 -5.67 -24.82 29.59
CA HIS A 585 -6.99 -24.54 29.03
C HIS A 585 -8.01 -25.68 29.29
N ALA A 586 -7.56 -26.93 29.32
CA ALA A 586 -8.38 -28.10 29.58
C ALA A 586 -8.78 -28.18 31.06
N GLU A 587 -7.87 -27.85 31.98
CA GLU A 587 -8.15 -27.83 33.43
C GLU A 587 -9.04 -26.66 33.84
N ILE A 588 -8.74 -25.45 33.36
CA ILE A 588 -9.41 -24.21 33.82
C ILE A 588 -10.77 -24.01 33.14
N ALA A 589 -10.88 -24.34 31.85
CA ALA A 589 -12.06 -23.98 31.04
C ALA A 589 -12.45 -25.08 30.03
N PRO A 590 -12.71 -26.33 30.49
CA PRO A 590 -12.97 -27.46 29.60
C PRO A 590 -14.15 -27.20 28.64
N GLY A 591 -14.00 -27.64 27.39
CA GLY A 591 -15.04 -27.58 26.36
C GLY A 591 -15.37 -26.18 25.81
N ARG A 592 -14.71 -25.12 26.29
CA ARG A 592 -14.91 -23.75 25.81
C ARG A 592 -14.28 -23.53 24.43
N PRO A 593 -14.72 -22.49 23.67
CA PRO A 593 -14.15 -22.18 22.36
C PRO A 593 -12.63 -21.98 22.36
N GLY A 594 -12.07 -21.39 23.42
CA GLY A 594 -10.61 -21.22 23.57
C GLY A 594 -9.88 -22.57 23.64
N THR A 595 -10.34 -23.50 24.46
CA THR A 595 -9.78 -24.86 24.55
C THR A 595 -9.90 -25.61 23.22
N LYS A 596 -11.04 -25.48 22.52
CA LYS A 596 -11.19 -26.05 21.17
C LYS A 596 -10.20 -25.47 20.16
N ALA A 597 -9.84 -24.19 20.27
CA ALA A 597 -8.83 -23.56 19.42
C ALA A 597 -7.43 -24.12 19.67
N TRP A 598 -7.08 -24.42 20.92
CA TRP A 598 -5.80 -25.07 21.28
C TRP A 598 -5.74 -26.54 20.83
N ILE A 599 -6.84 -27.30 20.97
CA ILE A 599 -6.95 -28.65 20.40
C ILE A 599 -6.70 -28.63 18.88
N ALA A 600 -7.29 -27.65 18.18
CA ALA A 600 -7.06 -27.51 16.74
C ALA A 600 -5.60 -27.17 16.40
N LYS A 601 -4.87 -26.46 17.26
CA LYS A 601 -3.43 -26.18 17.08
C LYS A 601 -2.60 -27.44 17.29
N ALA A 602 -2.84 -28.18 18.37
CA ALA A 602 -2.16 -29.44 18.66
C ALA A 602 -2.33 -30.43 17.50
N LYS A 603 -3.56 -30.58 16.98
CA LYS A 603 -3.87 -31.45 15.84
C LYS A 603 -3.11 -31.08 14.56
N VAL A 604 -2.91 -29.79 14.28
CA VAL A 604 -2.11 -29.34 13.13
C VAL A 604 -0.65 -29.80 13.26
N ILE A 605 -0.05 -29.63 14.44
CA ILE A 605 1.35 -29.97 14.67
C ILE A 605 1.55 -31.48 14.65
N SER A 606 0.69 -32.23 15.35
CA SER A 606 0.73 -33.69 15.39
C SER A 606 0.64 -34.32 13.99
N ARG A 607 -0.26 -33.82 13.14
CA ARG A 607 -0.37 -34.26 11.74
C ARG A 607 0.89 -33.95 10.92
N ALA A 608 1.49 -32.80 11.17
CA ALA A 608 2.73 -32.41 10.48
C ALA A 608 3.89 -33.32 10.86
N LEU A 609 4.09 -33.58 12.16
CA LEU A 609 5.11 -34.51 12.66
C LEU A 609 4.92 -35.92 12.10
N ALA A 610 3.69 -36.44 12.15
CA ALA A 610 3.38 -37.75 11.56
C ALA A 610 3.71 -37.83 10.05
N SER A 611 3.52 -36.74 9.31
CA SER A 611 3.87 -36.70 7.88
C SER A 611 5.38 -36.69 7.64
N ILE A 612 6.17 -36.07 8.51
CA ILE A 612 7.63 -36.06 8.41
C ILE A 612 8.20 -37.46 8.63
N GLU A 613 7.68 -38.18 9.65
CA GLU A 613 8.02 -39.57 9.98
C GLU A 613 7.71 -40.53 8.81
N LEU A 614 6.53 -40.39 8.18
CA LEU A 614 6.07 -41.31 7.13
C LEU A 614 6.80 -41.14 5.80
N HIS A 615 7.21 -39.92 5.44
CA HIS A 615 8.02 -39.65 4.24
C HIS A 615 9.49 -40.10 4.34
N ALA A 616 9.87 -40.83 5.39
CA ALA A 616 11.07 -41.67 5.40
C ALA A 616 10.87 -43.01 4.64
N GLY A 617 9.63 -43.33 4.18
CA GLY A 617 9.26 -44.43 3.30
C GLY A 617 8.16 -44.05 2.28
N GLU A 618 7.77 -44.96 1.36
CA GLU A 618 6.76 -44.72 0.31
C GLU A 618 5.40 -44.25 0.89
N PHE A 619 4.84 -43.17 0.33
CA PHE A 619 3.68 -42.43 0.85
C PHE A 619 2.31 -43.06 0.51
N ASP A 620 1.48 -43.34 1.53
CA ASP A 620 0.04 -43.68 1.43
C ASP A 620 -0.83 -42.73 2.31
N PRO A 621 -1.62 -41.82 1.72
CA PRO A 621 -2.50 -40.90 2.45
C PRO A 621 -3.52 -41.60 3.38
N ALA A 622 -3.98 -42.80 3.02
CA ALA A 622 -4.93 -43.55 3.84
C ALA A 622 -4.28 -44.10 5.11
N PHE A 623 -2.95 -44.26 5.11
CA PHE A 623 -2.18 -44.73 6.26
C PHE A 623 -1.95 -43.63 7.30
N VAL A 624 -1.64 -42.39 6.88
CA VAL A 624 -1.54 -41.22 7.78
C VAL A 624 -2.82 -41.05 8.59
N GLN A 625 -3.97 -41.18 7.93
CA GLN A 625 -5.28 -41.07 8.59
C GLN A 625 -5.50 -42.20 9.60
N ARG A 626 -5.01 -43.41 9.34
CA ARG A 626 -5.03 -44.55 10.29
C ARG A 626 -4.10 -44.34 11.47
N ALA A 627 -2.89 -43.80 11.26
CA ALA A 627 -1.93 -43.52 12.34
C ALA A 627 -2.41 -42.39 13.26
N VAL A 628 -3.06 -41.35 12.71
CA VAL A 628 -3.73 -40.30 13.48
C VAL A 628 -4.89 -40.87 14.29
N ILE A 629 -5.71 -41.74 13.70
CA ILE A 629 -6.80 -42.43 14.42
C ILE A 629 -6.24 -43.33 15.54
N GLN A 630 -5.11 -44.01 15.31
CA GLN A 630 -4.46 -44.85 16.30
C GLN A 630 -3.98 -44.03 17.52
N ARG A 631 -3.34 -42.86 17.30
CA ARG A 631 -2.96 -41.94 18.38
C ARG A 631 -4.17 -41.25 19.03
N GLU A 632 -5.25 -40.98 18.29
CA GLU A 632 -6.52 -40.47 18.84
C GLU A 632 -7.19 -41.52 19.78
N ILE A 633 -7.06 -42.82 19.48
CA ILE A 633 -7.57 -43.92 20.33
C ILE A 633 -6.70 -44.15 21.58
N GLU A 634 -5.40 -43.83 21.51
CA GLU A 634 -4.48 -43.95 22.66
C GLU A 634 -4.55 -42.74 23.62
N ALA A 635 -5.22 -41.66 23.22
CA ALA A 635 -5.38 -40.41 23.99
C ALA A 635 -6.76 -40.22 24.64
N ASP A 636 -7.75 -41.07 24.30
CA ASP A 636 -9.01 -41.25 25.04
C ASP A 636 -8.85 -42.30 26.14
#